data_AF-A0AAW8MBV8-F1
#
_entry.id   AF-A0AAW8MBV8-F1
#
_cell.length_a   1.000
_cell.length_b   1.000
_cell.length_c   1.000
_cell.angle_alpha   90.00
_cell.angle_beta   90.00
_cell.angle_gamma   90.00
#
_symmetry.space_group_name_H-M   'P 1'
#
loop_
_entity.id
_entity.type
_entity.pdbx_description
1 polymer ?
#
loop_
_entity_poly.entity_id
_entity_poly.type
_entity_poly.pdbx_seq_one_letter_code
_entity_poly.pdbx_strand_id
1 'polypeptide(L)'
;MATQDITRATALRRDALIECALGIKQIEDKDDNKGYPTIQTADDLLEWLRTDPQDNHQVKTTWVAEAVSCFQQYIHAVYQKLEPGYTQREFDSKDLKDWDIASQYPLWAASQLLKCMPEDYITPYARIRKTSLFKALESNLNQTRLTTDSVQSGIQQYLRAFEEVCNLDVLNGYVDGADARRADYYLVGRERIAPYRYFWRKADVQLDVDTRAINPAAWSEWQPVDIPADVQVLDSRLVFWGGRLCLVWAEWREALFDGDGGLQKPYELELKVAFITLDGKWSPPIRLNLSEFGDDVSPNCRLVAVMLRDDVDPLYPKGRLAVHLTNARTPPVFSGSRSEPVEIYETRDALFRKVGDEKPIMDHLAMVRFSNPSTLQQRVAPTDFSRMTETVSAGANLLVEKFTLKTVVTTNAGKQRLHFQPHCALLVPGRAGELKTFKISVQFPSGGDNPPSATETHSDNGGWSFDWYQYERDSFAGLTATFILEGPEGFGSKTFVLELKGLPVEPRLPSLHKTNARGAQFLHLNDPALTLKYTRLNTLIGAELVTRANVSTDAVLDWDTQFPDEPPLPDGVAEPNGPFDGANGLFFWELFFHLPHLVATRLKDEERFVEAQQWLHFIFDPQAPADAARANPKPRYWRCRPLNVPSAEGDVGCEADNPTDPDAIAYSTPRHYQMLIFLDYVANLVAWGDWLYRQLTRDSLAAAKLQYLRAKNLMGAAPDVQTLSQWTPATLAELVEELEDSAELKAFEQALVLDSGSLPVRTRFFEDPGVIGAGRFRLPVSQRVMQLYELPAQRMYNLRNNLTIDGKPLSIELFSTINPSDLLNNLAAGGGGPVRPLGGPLRVAAFRWRPLFDTAIRATQYLQDCGNQVMRLLEQQDQREQELLQQRHLTELSTFVRTAQEENLAQLRETLAALHSSRTLTEERQSHVAGPS
;
A
#
# COMPACT_ATOMS: atom_id res chain seq x y z
N MET A 1 -47.42 -6.27 -34.88
CA MET A 1 -48.26 -5.25 -35.54
C MET A 1 -48.26 -3.96 -34.74
N ALA A 2 -49.17 -3.70 -33.79
CA ALA A 2 -49.26 -2.38 -33.12
C ALA A 2 -47.94 -1.79 -32.57
N THR A 3 -47.04 -2.62 -32.03
CA THR A 3 -45.69 -2.17 -31.60
C THR A 3 -44.76 -1.76 -32.76
N GLN A 4 -44.81 -2.45 -33.90
CA GLN A 4 -44.01 -2.14 -35.09
C GLN A 4 -44.46 -0.84 -35.78
N ASP A 5 -45.75 -0.52 -35.71
CA ASP A 5 -46.28 0.74 -36.24
C ASP A 5 -45.79 1.95 -35.42
N ILE A 6 -45.73 1.81 -34.09
CA ILE A 6 -45.17 2.84 -33.19
C ILE A 6 -43.67 3.04 -33.46
N THR A 7 -42.89 1.96 -33.54
CA THR A 7 -41.46 1.99 -33.93
C THR A 7 -41.22 2.81 -35.19
N ARG A 8 -42.03 2.57 -36.24
CA ARG A 8 -41.88 3.26 -37.53
C ARG A 8 -42.28 4.73 -37.43
N ALA A 9 -43.34 5.04 -36.68
CA ALA A 9 -43.80 6.41 -36.48
C ALA A 9 -42.80 7.26 -35.67
N THR A 10 -42.15 6.68 -34.65
CA THR A 10 -41.14 7.39 -33.86
C THR A 10 -39.87 7.70 -34.66
N ALA A 11 -39.38 6.75 -35.48
CA ALA A 11 -38.24 6.98 -36.37
C ALA A 11 -38.53 8.10 -37.39
N LEU A 12 -39.67 8.04 -38.10
CA LEU A 12 -40.05 9.08 -39.06
C LEU A 12 -40.21 10.47 -38.41
N ARG A 13 -40.72 10.54 -37.16
CA ARG A 13 -40.80 11.79 -36.41
C ARG A 13 -39.42 12.34 -36.06
N ARG A 14 -38.52 11.48 -35.61
CA ARG A 14 -37.13 11.83 -35.26
C ARG A 14 -36.41 12.41 -36.48
N ASP A 15 -36.41 11.70 -37.60
CA ASP A 15 -35.72 12.11 -38.82
C ASP A 15 -36.25 13.48 -39.33
N ALA A 16 -37.58 13.70 -39.28
CA ALA A 16 -38.18 14.99 -39.64
C ALA A 16 -37.83 16.14 -38.67
N LEU A 17 -37.60 15.83 -37.38
CA LEU A 17 -37.16 16.83 -36.39
C LEU A 17 -35.66 17.17 -36.53
N ILE A 18 -34.82 16.22 -36.94
CA ILE A 18 -33.40 16.46 -37.27
C ILE A 18 -33.29 17.47 -38.40
N GLU A 19 -33.95 17.20 -39.53
CA GLU A 19 -33.98 18.10 -40.69
C GLU A 19 -34.51 19.50 -40.33
N CYS A 20 -35.53 19.57 -39.44
CA CYS A 20 -36.06 20.83 -38.95
C CYS A 20 -35.06 21.59 -38.07
N ALA A 21 -34.35 20.89 -37.17
CA ALA A 21 -33.34 21.49 -36.29
C ALA A 21 -32.12 22.00 -37.09
N LEU A 22 -31.64 21.22 -38.07
CA LEU A 22 -30.59 21.63 -39.01
C LEU A 22 -31.01 22.88 -39.79
N GLY A 23 -32.23 22.89 -40.32
CA GLY A 23 -32.78 24.04 -41.05
C GLY A 23 -32.88 25.32 -40.20
N ILE A 24 -33.23 25.20 -38.92
CA ILE A 24 -33.25 26.33 -37.98
C ILE A 24 -31.82 26.81 -37.68
N LYS A 25 -30.88 25.90 -37.38
CA LYS A 25 -29.49 26.26 -37.07
C LYS A 25 -28.77 26.92 -38.25
N GLN A 26 -28.99 26.45 -39.47
CA GLN A 26 -28.47 27.09 -40.69
C GLN A 26 -29.06 28.49 -40.98
N ILE A 27 -30.07 28.93 -40.22
CA ILE A 27 -30.58 30.31 -40.23
C ILE A 27 -29.91 31.11 -39.10
N GLU A 28 -29.88 30.56 -37.87
CA GLU A 28 -29.25 31.22 -36.71
C GLU A 28 -27.73 31.47 -36.92
N ASP A 29 -27.00 30.48 -37.44
CA ASP A 29 -25.53 30.55 -37.64
C ASP A 29 -25.11 31.55 -38.73
N LYS A 30 -26.05 32.13 -39.49
CA LYS A 30 -25.76 33.17 -40.50
C LYS A 30 -25.68 34.58 -39.92
N ASP A 31 -26.30 34.81 -38.76
CA ASP A 31 -26.43 36.15 -38.17
C ASP A 31 -25.38 36.44 -37.08
N ASP A 32 -24.67 35.43 -36.57
CA ASP A 32 -23.80 35.57 -35.39
C ASP A 32 -22.42 34.90 -35.57
N ASN A 33 -21.34 35.70 -35.48
CA ASN A 33 -19.96 35.25 -35.67
C ASN A 33 -19.38 34.57 -34.41
N LYS A 34 -20.07 33.54 -33.90
CA LYS A 34 -19.91 32.96 -32.55
C LYS A 34 -18.92 31.78 -32.43
N GLY A 35 -17.99 31.61 -33.37
CA GLY A 35 -16.81 30.74 -33.19
C GLY A 35 -17.04 29.22 -33.10
N TYR A 36 -18.28 28.72 -33.19
CA TYR A 36 -18.59 27.30 -33.35
C TYR A 36 -18.55 26.90 -34.85
N PRO A 37 -18.27 25.63 -35.18
CA PRO A 37 -18.43 25.10 -36.54
C PRO A 37 -19.89 25.20 -37.03
N THR A 38 -20.10 25.38 -38.33
CA THR A 38 -21.45 25.40 -38.92
C THR A 38 -22.09 24.01 -38.86
N ILE A 39 -23.26 23.90 -38.23
CA ILE A 39 -23.98 22.63 -38.07
C ILE A 39 -24.68 22.26 -39.39
N GLN A 40 -24.28 21.14 -40.01
CA GLN A 40 -24.80 20.69 -41.31
C GLN A 40 -25.35 19.26 -41.31
N THR A 41 -24.87 18.40 -40.41
CA THR A 41 -25.16 16.97 -40.33
C THR A 41 -25.79 16.59 -38.98
N ALA A 42 -26.40 15.41 -38.92
CA ALA A 42 -26.90 14.86 -37.66
C ALA A 42 -25.78 14.62 -36.63
N ASP A 43 -24.55 14.40 -37.09
CA ASP A 43 -23.38 14.20 -36.23
C ASP A 43 -22.91 15.55 -35.63
N ASP A 44 -22.99 16.64 -36.39
CA ASP A 44 -22.78 18.00 -35.85
C ASP A 44 -23.86 18.38 -34.81
N LEU A 45 -25.09 17.85 -34.95
CA LEU A 45 -26.14 17.99 -33.95
C LEU A 45 -25.86 17.16 -32.69
N LEU A 46 -25.26 15.97 -32.81
CA LEU A 46 -24.75 15.22 -31.65
C LEU A 46 -23.67 16.03 -30.94
N GLU A 47 -22.72 16.63 -31.66
CA GLU A 47 -21.71 17.49 -31.03
C GLU A 47 -22.33 18.71 -30.33
N TRP A 48 -23.36 19.33 -30.91
CA TRP A 48 -24.02 20.49 -30.30
C TRP A 48 -24.95 20.15 -29.12
N LEU A 49 -25.71 19.06 -29.21
CA LEU A 49 -26.68 18.64 -28.18
C LEU A 49 -26.07 17.75 -27.09
N ARG A 50 -24.92 17.11 -27.36
CA ARG A 50 -24.27 16.08 -26.53
C ARG A 50 -25.14 14.84 -26.24
N THR A 51 -26.19 14.62 -27.05
CA THR A 51 -27.03 13.41 -27.08
C THR A 51 -27.24 13.01 -28.54
N ASP A 52 -27.34 11.71 -28.83
CA ASP A 52 -27.39 11.21 -30.21
C ASP A 52 -28.80 11.38 -30.81
N PRO A 53 -29.00 12.26 -31.80
CA PRO A 53 -30.30 12.41 -32.43
C PRO A 53 -30.68 11.22 -33.31
N GLN A 54 -29.72 10.38 -33.71
CA GLN A 54 -29.93 9.17 -34.52
C GLN A 54 -30.31 7.93 -33.68
N ASP A 55 -30.45 8.08 -32.37
CA ASP A 55 -30.77 6.96 -31.50
C ASP A 55 -32.17 6.36 -31.80
N ASN A 56 -32.34 5.06 -31.57
CA ASN A 56 -33.57 4.34 -31.91
C ASN A 56 -34.36 3.99 -30.65
N HIS A 57 -35.70 4.00 -30.72
CA HIS A 57 -36.63 3.75 -29.59
C HIS A 57 -36.43 2.43 -28.80
N GLN A 58 -35.56 1.52 -29.26
CA GLN A 58 -35.18 0.30 -28.54
C GLN A 58 -34.07 0.55 -27.51
N VAL A 59 -33.22 1.56 -27.75
CA VAL A 59 -32.28 2.10 -26.78
C VAL A 59 -33.09 2.82 -25.71
N LYS A 60 -32.81 2.49 -24.44
CA LYS A 60 -33.55 2.99 -23.28
C LYS A 60 -32.57 3.48 -22.23
N THR A 61 -32.55 4.78 -22.03
CA THR A 61 -31.83 5.44 -20.94
C THR A 61 -32.81 5.94 -19.87
N THR A 62 -32.29 6.30 -18.70
CA THR A 62 -33.04 7.07 -17.71
C THR A 62 -32.66 8.54 -17.87
N TRP A 63 -33.54 9.48 -17.51
CA TRP A 63 -33.26 10.91 -17.60
C TRP A 63 -31.95 11.33 -16.90
N VAL A 64 -31.61 10.68 -15.79
CA VAL A 64 -30.36 10.92 -15.06
C VAL A 64 -29.15 10.35 -15.81
N ALA A 65 -29.25 9.13 -16.35
CA ALA A 65 -28.16 8.53 -17.12
C ALA A 65 -27.88 9.30 -18.42
N GLU A 66 -28.93 9.78 -19.10
CA GLU A 66 -28.81 10.64 -20.28
C GLU A 66 -28.11 11.96 -19.95
N ALA A 67 -28.59 12.68 -18.93
CA ALA A 67 -27.99 13.94 -18.51
C ALA A 67 -26.52 13.80 -18.08
N VAL A 68 -26.17 12.70 -17.41
CA VAL A 68 -24.77 12.36 -17.07
C VAL A 68 -23.96 12.09 -18.33
N SER A 69 -24.48 11.36 -19.31
CA SER A 69 -23.81 11.12 -20.59
C SER A 69 -23.54 12.43 -21.34
N CYS A 70 -24.53 13.31 -21.47
CA CYS A 70 -24.37 14.61 -22.12
C CYS A 70 -23.27 15.44 -21.45
N PHE A 71 -23.27 15.48 -20.11
CA PHE A 71 -22.29 16.24 -19.34
C PHE A 71 -20.88 15.64 -19.42
N GLN A 72 -20.77 14.31 -19.45
CA GLN A 72 -19.50 13.60 -19.67
C GLN A 72 -18.92 13.87 -21.06
N GLN A 73 -19.76 13.83 -22.11
CA GLN A 73 -19.34 14.18 -23.47
C GLN A 73 -18.89 15.64 -23.56
N TYR A 74 -19.62 16.58 -22.93
CA TYR A 74 -19.24 17.98 -22.87
C TYR A 74 -17.88 18.19 -22.20
N ILE A 75 -17.67 17.66 -20.99
CA ILE A 75 -16.39 17.81 -20.27
C ILE A 75 -15.24 17.14 -21.05
N HIS A 76 -15.46 15.99 -21.67
CA HIS A 76 -14.46 15.34 -22.53
C HIS A 76 -14.07 16.24 -23.72
N ALA A 77 -15.04 16.89 -24.37
CA ALA A 77 -14.81 17.85 -25.44
C ALA A 77 -14.09 19.12 -24.96
N VAL A 78 -14.36 19.61 -23.73
CA VAL A 78 -13.63 20.71 -23.09
C VAL A 78 -12.16 20.33 -22.87
N TYR A 79 -11.88 19.20 -22.22
CA TYR A 79 -10.50 18.78 -21.92
C TYR A 79 -9.70 18.40 -23.18
N GLN A 80 -10.36 17.85 -24.21
CA GLN A 80 -9.76 17.63 -25.53
C GLN A 80 -9.65 18.89 -26.39
N LYS A 81 -10.16 20.04 -25.90
CA LYS A 81 -10.12 21.34 -26.59
C LYS A 81 -10.90 21.38 -27.91
N LEU A 82 -11.88 20.49 -28.05
CA LEU A 82 -12.87 20.50 -29.13
C LEU A 82 -13.90 21.62 -28.93
N GLU A 83 -14.18 21.98 -27.67
CA GLU A 83 -15.04 23.12 -27.34
C GLU A 83 -14.35 24.48 -27.60
N PRO A 84 -15.00 25.41 -28.33
CA PRO A 84 -14.49 26.76 -28.55
C PRO A 84 -14.17 27.51 -27.25
N GLY A 85 -13.06 28.25 -27.25
CA GLY A 85 -12.56 29.01 -26.09
C GLY A 85 -11.52 28.28 -25.22
N TYR A 86 -11.37 26.95 -25.35
CA TYR A 86 -10.43 26.17 -24.54
C TYR A 86 -9.09 25.82 -25.24
N THR A 87 -8.94 26.14 -26.53
CA THR A 87 -7.75 25.80 -27.34
C THR A 87 -6.43 26.26 -26.71
N GLN A 88 -6.37 27.50 -26.20
CA GLN A 88 -5.20 28.08 -25.54
C GLN A 88 -5.13 27.81 -24.04
N ARG A 89 -6.14 27.18 -23.43
CA ARG A 89 -6.14 26.90 -21.99
C ARG A 89 -5.28 25.67 -21.69
N GLU A 90 -4.46 25.76 -20.67
CA GLU A 90 -3.83 24.60 -20.04
C GLU A 90 -4.70 24.19 -18.84
N PHE A 91 -4.97 22.89 -18.71
CA PHE A 91 -5.70 22.31 -17.59
C PHE A 91 -4.70 21.73 -16.60
N ASP A 92 -5.03 21.72 -15.30
CA ASP A 92 -4.14 21.07 -14.33
C ASP A 92 -4.02 19.57 -14.65
N SER A 93 -2.80 19.03 -14.57
CA SER A 93 -2.57 17.60 -14.67
C SER A 93 -3.27 16.82 -13.55
N LYS A 94 -3.63 17.47 -12.43
CA LYS A 94 -4.49 16.87 -11.40
C LYS A 94 -5.92 16.70 -11.90
N ASP A 95 -6.57 17.79 -12.32
CA ASP A 95 -7.96 17.79 -12.83
C ASP A 95 -8.17 16.73 -13.92
N LEU A 96 -7.20 16.57 -14.83
CA LEU A 96 -7.26 15.55 -15.89
C LEU A 96 -7.24 14.11 -15.36
N LYS A 97 -6.47 13.82 -14.30
CA LYS A 97 -6.42 12.48 -13.67
C LYS A 97 -7.66 12.20 -12.84
N ASP A 98 -8.15 13.23 -12.13
CA ASP A 98 -9.40 13.13 -11.38
C ASP A 98 -10.58 12.93 -12.37
N TRP A 99 -10.51 13.53 -13.56
CA TRP A 99 -11.43 13.28 -14.67
C TRP A 99 -11.34 11.88 -15.28
N ASP A 100 -10.15 11.28 -15.42
CA ASP A 100 -10.03 9.89 -15.90
C ASP A 100 -10.86 8.92 -15.03
N ILE A 101 -10.98 9.18 -13.73
CA ILE A 101 -11.84 8.45 -12.80
C ILE A 101 -13.30 8.93 -12.88
N ALA A 102 -13.56 10.24 -12.85
CA ALA A 102 -14.91 10.82 -12.83
C ALA A 102 -15.70 10.64 -14.14
N SER A 103 -15.01 10.49 -15.27
CA SER A 103 -15.59 10.24 -16.59
C SER A 103 -16.35 8.91 -16.69
N GLN A 104 -16.11 7.97 -15.77
CA GLN A 104 -16.79 6.68 -15.70
C GLN A 104 -17.52 6.57 -14.36
N TYR A 105 -18.86 6.61 -14.40
CA TYR A 105 -19.69 6.50 -13.20
C TYR A 105 -19.33 5.29 -12.29
N PRO A 106 -19.00 4.08 -12.81
CA PRO A 106 -18.58 2.97 -11.95
C PRO A 106 -17.26 3.21 -11.20
N LEU A 107 -16.28 3.88 -11.82
CA LEU A 107 -14.99 4.18 -11.17
C LEU A 107 -15.15 5.28 -10.12
N TRP A 108 -15.88 6.35 -10.47
CA TRP A 108 -16.27 7.39 -9.52
C TRP A 108 -17.07 6.83 -8.34
N ALA A 109 -18.07 6.00 -8.59
CA ALA A 109 -18.88 5.39 -7.54
C ALA A 109 -18.02 4.50 -6.63
N ALA A 110 -17.09 3.71 -7.21
CA ALA A 110 -16.14 2.92 -6.43
C ALA A 110 -15.22 3.78 -5.58
N SER A 111 -14.69 4.91 -6.09
CA SER A 111 -13.80 5.79 -5.32
C SER A 111 -14.53 6.51 -4.17
N GLN A 112 -15.81 6.86 -4.33
CA GLN A 112 -16.62 7.40 -3.23
C GLN A 112 -17.01 6.32 -2.21
N LEU A 113 -17.44 5.15 -2.67
CA LEU A 113 -17.80 4.02 -1.80
C LEU A 113 -16.62 3.51 -0.98
N LEU A 114 -15.40 3.52 -1.54
CA LEU A 114 -14.16 3.15 -0.86
C LEU A 114 -13.88 4.03 0.36
N LYS A 115 -14.21 5.33 0.30
CA LYS A 115 -14.05 6.26 1.42
C LYS A 115 -15.07 6.03 2.52
N CYS A 116 -16.32 5.72 2.16
CA CYS A 116 -17.40 5.51 3.13
C CYS A 116 -17.37 4.11 3.78
N MET A 117 -16.96 3.09 3.02
CA MET A 117 -17.05 1.67 3.39
C MET A 117 -15.81 0.89 2.88
N PRO A 118 -14.58 1.26 3.29
CA PRO A 118 -13.35 0.58 2.87
C PRO A 118 -13.36 -0.92 3.20
N GLU A 119 -14.08 -1.35 4.25
CA GLU A 119 -14.22 -2.75 4.65
C GLU A 119 -14.80 -3.68 3.56
N ASP A 120 -15.48 -3.15 2.55
CA ASP A 120 -15.96 -3.94 1.39
C ASP A 120 -14.88 -4.17 0.33
N TYR A 121 -13.79 -3.39 0.35
CA TYR A 121 -12.71 -3.41 -0.64
C TYR A 121 -11.39 -4.01 -0.11
N ILE A 122 -11.17 -4.04 1.22
CA ILE A 122 -9.96 -4.63 1.82
C ILE A 122 -9.93 -6.15 1.57
N THR A 123 -8.83 -6.63 1.00
CA THR A 123 -8.52 -8.06 0.90
C THR A 123 -7.04 -8.32 1.26
N PRO A 124 -6.71 -9.43 1.96
CA PRO A 124 -5.32 -9.71 2.35
C PRO A 124 -4.35 -9.78 1.16
N TYR A 125 -4.86 -10.20 0.00
CA TYR A 125 -4.10 -10.38 -1.22
C TYR A 125 -3.72 -9.05 -1.89
N ALA A 126 -4.57 -8.01 -1.81
CA ALA A 126 -4.40 -6.76 -2.55
C ALA A 126 -3.76 -5.59 -1.77
N ARG A 127 -3.48 -5.75 -0.46
CA ARG A 127 -2.86 -4.70 0.38
C ARG A 127 -1.63 -4.08 -0.28
N ILE A 128 -1.63 -2.75 -0.45
CA ILE A 128 -0.60 -2.01 -1.20
C ILE A 128 0.74 -2.02 -0.45
N ARG A 129 0.72 -1.65 0.84
CA ARG A 129 1.93 -1.50 1.68
C ARG A 129 2.27 -2.80 2.42
N LYS A 130 2.81 -3.78 1.69
CA LYS A 130 3.38 -5.04 2.24
C LYS A 130 4.91 -4.98 2.34
N THR A 131 5.49 -5.39 3.47
CA THR A 131 6.96 -5.53 3.61
C THR A 131 7.50 -6.65 2.71
N SER A 132 8.80 -6.59 2.42
CA SER A 132 9.57 -7.65 1.77
C SER A 132 9.43 -9.00 2.51
N LEU A 133 9.50 -8.99 3.84
CA LEU A 133 9.33 -10.17 4.69
C LEU A 133 7.92 -10.78 4.55
N PHE A 134 6.87 -9.94 4.54
CA PHE A 134 5.49 -10.42 4.42
C PHE A 134 5.19 -10.95 3.01
N LYS A 135 5.75 -10.35 1.96
CA LYS A 135 5.65 -10.88 0.58
C LYS A 135 6.30 -12.26 0.45
N ALA A 136 7.44 -12.49 1.12
CA ALA A 136 8.07 -13.81 1.17
C ALA A 136 7.21 -14.84 1.93
N LEU A 137 6.65 -14.44 3.07
CA LEU A 137 5.71 -15.27 3.85
C LEU A 137 4.47 -15.65 3.03
N GLU A 138 3.82 -14.68 2.39
CA GLU A 138 2.66 -14.88 1.50
C GLU A 138 3.00 -15.83 0.34
N SER A 139 4.18 -15.70 -0.26
CA SER A 139 4.65 -16.63 -1.31
C SER A 139 4.80 -18.07 -0.78
N ASN A 140 5.42 -18.24 0.38
CA ASN A 140 5.60 -19.56 1.00
C ASN A 140 4.27 -20.22 1.39
N LEU A 141 3.33 -19.44 1.92
CA LEU A 141 1.97 -19.90 2.26
C LEU A 141 1.15 -20.26 1.02
N ASN A 142 1.36 -19.60 -0.12
CA ASN A 142 0.68 -19.90 -1.38
C ASN A 142 1.26 -21.10 -2.14
N GLN A 143 2.55 -21.40 -2.00
CA GLN A 143 3.21 -22.53 -2.65
C GLN A 143 2.95 -23.88 -1.96
N THR A 144 2.67 -23.85 -0.65
CA THR A 144 2.50 -25.06 0.17
C THR A 144 1.02 -25.31 0.48
N ARG A 145 0.65 -26.58 0.73
CA ARG A 145 -0.65 -26.85 1.33
C ARG A 145 -0.67 -26.27 2.74
N LEU A 146 -1.68 -25.47 3.08
CA LEU A 146 -1.81 -24.93 4.42
C LEU A 146 -1.99 -26.06 5.44
N THR A 147 -1.17 -26.07 6.48
CA THR A 147 -1.23 -26.96 7.63
C THR A 147 -0.72 -26.18 8.83
N THR A 148 -0.99 -26.63 10.05
CA THR A 148 -0.38 -26.06 11.27
C THR A 148 1.13 -25.94 11.11
N ASP A 149 1.76 -26.98 10.57
CA ASP A 149 3.21 -27.13 10.49
C ASP A 149 3.81 -26.24 9.39
N SER A 150 3.16 -26.14 8.21
CA SER A 150 3.61 -25.25 7.14
C SER A 150 3.43 -23.77 7.50
N VAL A 151 2.34 -23.42 8.20
CA VAL A 151 2.13 -22.06 8.70
C VAL A 151 3.13 -21.74 9.83
N GLN A 152 3.35 -22.65 10.78
CA GLN A 152 4.37 -22.46 11.83
C GLN A 152 5.77 -22.32 11.24
N SER A 153 6.14 -23.13 10.25
CA SER A 153 7.43 -23.00 9.54
C SER A 153 7.55 -21.66 8.80
N GLY A 154 6.48 -21.20 8.13
CA GLY A 154 6.45 -19.89 7.49
C GLY A 154 6.66 -18.76 8.49
N ILE A 155 5.92 -18.78 9.61
CA ILE A 155 6.04 -17.81 10.71
C ILE A 155 7.45 -17.84 11.32
N GLN A 156 8.05 -19.01 11.54
CA GLN A 156 9.42 -19.12 12.03
C GLN A 156 10.45 -18.52 11.06
N GLN A 157 10.25 -18.65 9.74
CA GLN A 157 11.13 -18.00 8.75
C GLN A 157 10.95 -16.48 8.75
N TYR A 158 9.70 -15.98 8.80
CA TYR A 158 9.41 -14.55 8.93
C TYR A 158 10.03 -13.97 10.21
N LEU A 159 9.84 -14.64 11.36
CA LEU A 159 10.32 -14.16 12.66
C LEU A 159 11.84 -14.20 12.81
N ARG A 160 12.55 -15.14 12.18
CA ARG A 160 14.02 -15.10 12.12
C ARG A 160 14.52 -13.87 11.36
N ALA A 161 13.94 -13.60 10.18
CA ALA A 161 14.30 -12.42 9.41
C ALA A 161 13.84 -11.11 10.08
N PHE A 162 12.73 -11.13 10.83
CA PHE A 162 12.31 -10.00 11.65
C PHE A 162 13.22 -9.79 12.87
N GLU A 163 13.72 -10.86 13.49
CA GLU A 163 14.72 -10.77 14.57
C GLU A 163 16.01 -10.08 14.10
N GLU A 164 16.50 -10.37 12.88
CA GLU A 164 17.61 -9.63 12.26
C GLU A 164 17.33 -8.11 12.23
N VAL A 165 16.11 -7.73 11.81
CA VAL A 165 15.66 -6.34 11.69
C VAL A 165 15.44 -5.66 13.06
N CYS A 166 14.91 -6.37 14.07
CA CYS A 166 14.76 -5.87 15.44
C CYS A 166 16.11 -5.58 16.10
N ASN A 167 17.08 -6.48 15.90
CA ASN A 167 18.38 -6.45 16.55
C ASN A 167 19.38 -5.48 15.90
N LEU A 168 18.99 -4.71 14.88
CA LEU A 168 19.87 -3.71 14.26
C LEU A 168 20.37 -2.67 15.29
N ASP A 169 21.64 -2.31 15.16
CA ASP A 169 22.27 -1.15 15.77
C ASP A 169 22.25 -0.01 14.74
N VAL A 170 21.44 1.02 14.98
CA VAL A 170 21.39 2.22 14.13
C VAL A 170 22.68 3.02 14.37
N LEU A 171 23.54 3.07 13.36
CA LEU A 171 24.86 3.67 13.46
C LEU A 171 24.80 5.20 13.37
N ASN A 172 24.11 5.72 12.36
CA ASN A 172 24.01 7.14 12.03
C ASN A 172 22.87 7.40 11.03
N GLY A 173 22.76 8.65 10.56
CA GLY A 173 21.87 9.00 9.46
C GLY A 173 22.20 10.34 8.80
N TYR A 174 21.39 10.67 7.79
CA TYR A 174 21.49 11.86 6.95
C TYR A 174 20.11 12.52 6.78
N VAL A 175 20.07 13.85 6.82
CA VAL A 175 18.87 14.69 6.64
C VAL A 175 18.97 15.40 5.29
N ASP A 176 18.08 15.04 4.37
CA ASP A 176 17.94 15.70 3.06
C ASP A 176 16.85 16.78 3.13
N GLY A 177 17.30 18.00 3.40
CA GLY A 177 16.46 19.19 3.55
C GLY A 177 17.24 20.29 4.27
N ALA A 178 16.79 21.54 4.19
CA ALA A 178 17.38 22.66 4.93
C ALA A 178 16.83 22.76 6.36
N ASP A 179 15.53 22.46 6.54
CA ASP A 179 14.86 22.41 7.84
C ASP A 179 14.75 20.95 8.32
N ALA A 180 15.33 20.64 9.47
CA ALA A 180 15.27 19.30 10.05
C ALA A 180 13.85 18.89 10.47
N ARG A 181 12.92 19.82 10.68
CA ARG A 181 11.52 19.51 10.99
C ARG A 181 10.73 19.02 9.76
N ARG A 182 11.23 19.23 8.54
CA ARG A 182 10.54 18.99 7.27
C ARG A 182 11.52 18.47 6.22
N ALA A 183 11.98 17.24 6.40
CA ALA A 183 13.05 16.64 5.59
C ALA A 183 12.97 15.11 5.52
N ASP A 184 13.58 14.54 4.48
CA ASP A 184 13.78 13.10 4.38
C ASP A 184 14.97 12.67 5.23
N TYR A 185 14.76 11.73 6.16
CA TYR A 185 15.79 11.16 7.02
C TYR A 185 16.17 9.79 6.50
N TYR A 186 17.47 9.58 6.26
CA TYR A 186 18.03 8.30 5.82
C TYR A 186 18.90 7.73 6.95
N LEU A 187 18.57 6.56 7.48
CA LEU A 187 19.28 5.94 8.60
C LEU A 187 20.05 4.70 8.14
N VAL A 188 21.23 4.46 8.73
CA VAL A 188 22.03 3.24 8.55
C VAL A 188 21.93 2.38 9.79
N GLY A 189 21.56 1.12 9.63
CA GLY A 189 21.60 0.08 10.64
C GLY A 189 22.67 -0.97 10.31
N ARG A 190 23.17 -1.67 11.33
CA ARG A 190 24.07 -2.81 11.18
C ARG A 190 23.68 -3.91 12.15
N GLU A 191 23.90 -5.16 11.79
CA GLU A 191 23.84 -6.26 12.76
C GLU A 191 24.83 -6.04 13.92
N ARG A 192 24.46 -6.50 15.12
CA ARG A 192 25.26 -6.35 16.35
C ARG A 192 26.41 -7.35 16.48
N ILE A 193 26.37 -8.42 15.71
CA ILE A 193 27.29 -9.56 15.78
C ILE A 193 27.90 -9.74 14.38
N ALA A 194 29.16 -10.14 14.30
CA ALA A 194 29.82 -10.44 13.03
C ALA A 194 29.33 -11.81 12.46
N PRO A 195 29.23 -11.98 11.14
CA PRO A 195 29.65 -11.07 10.06
C PRO A 195 28.67 -9.90 9.90
N TYR A 196 29.20 -8.67 9.83
CA TYR A 196 28.35 -7.48 9.93
C TYR A 196 27.60 -7.16 8.62
N ARG A 197 26.30 -7.43 8.58
CA ARG A 197 25.44 -6.95 7.48
C ARG A 197 24.91 -5.56 7.76
N TYR A 198 24.78 -4.77 6.70
CA TYR A 198 24.36 -3.37 6.73
C TYR A 198 22.97 -3.22 6.13
N PHE A 199 22.18 -2.32 6.71
CA PHE A 199 20.80 -2.04 6.33
C PHE A 199 20.59 -0.53 6.28
N TRP A 200 19.61 -0.08 5.51
CA TRP A 200 19.19 1.32 5.45
C TRP A 200 17.67 1.44 5.51
N ARG A 201 17.18 2.60 5.94
CA ARG A 201 15.76 2.97 5.82
C ARG A 201 15.61 4.48 5.60
N LYS A 202 14.47 4.87 5.05
CA LYS A 202 13.99 6.26 4.96
C LYS A 202 12.85 6.52 5.96
N ALA A 203 12.78 7.75 6.47
CA ALA A 203 11.61 8.34 7.14
C ALA A 203 11.31 9.74 6.57
N ASP A 204 10.08 10.01 6.14
CA ASP A 204 9.63 11.34 5.71
C ASP A 204 9.22 12.18 6.94
N VAL A 205 10.16 12.90 7.54
CA VAL A 205 9.95 13.56 8.84
C VAL A 205 9.30 14.93 8.62
N GLN A 206 8.04 15.04 9.02
CA GLN A 206 7.25 16.27 8.98
C GLN A 206 6.69 16.54 10.39
N LEU A 207 7.16 17.63 11.00
CA LEU A 207 6.92 17.97 12.41
C LEU A 207 6.44 19.41 12.54
N ASP A 208 5.52 19.61 13.48
CA ASP A 208 5.14 20.91 14.01
C ASP A 208 5.30 20.94 15.54
N VAL A 209 5.08 22.09 16.17
CA VAL A 209 5.28 22.33 17.60
C VAL A 209 4.50 21.35 18.48
N ASP A 210 3.25 21.05 18.12
CA ASP A 210 2.35 20.23 18.94
C ASP A 210 2.41 18.73 18.59
N THR A 211 3.16 18.34 17.55
CA THR A 211 3.23 16.95 17.06
C THR A 211 3.70 16.00 18.15
N ARG A 212 2.94 14.90 18.35
CA ARG A 212 3.19 13.90 19.41
C ARG A 212 3.92 12.63 18.94
N ALA A 213 3.85 12.31 17.65
CA ALA A 213 4.51 11.16 17.03
C ALA A 213 4.91 11.47 15.58
N ILE A 214 5.89 10.74 15.04
CA ILE A 214 6.14 10.76 13.59
C ILE A 214 5.17 9.76 12.96
N ASN A 215 4.35 10.24 12.02
CA ASN A 215 3.37 9.45 11.26
C ASN A 215 3.88 8.02 10.91
N PRO A 216 3.19 6.93 11.30
CA PRO A 216 3.56 5.56 10.95
C PRO A 216 3.69 5.31 9.45
N ALA A 217 3.01 6.08 8.59
CA ALA A 217 3.15 6.01 7.13
C ALA A 217 4.47 6.59 6.59
N ALA A 218 5.09 7.54 7.29
CA ALA A 218 6.36 8.13 6.90
C ALA A 218 7.55 7.14 6.93
N TRP A 219 7.45 6.08 7.73
CA TRP A 219 8.51 5.09 7.91
C TRP A 219 8.52 4.01 6.81
N SER A 220 9.64 3.88 6.10
CA SER A 220 9.88 2.72 5.20
C SER A 220 10.47 1.52 5.96
N GLU A 221 10.38 0.32 5.36
CA GLU A 221 11.03 -0.88 5.90
C GLU A 221 12.57 -0.75 5.93
N TRP A 222 13.23 -1.58 6.74
CA TRP A 222 14.69 -1.75 6.63
C TRP A 222 15.02 -2.59 5.40
N GLN A 223 15.92 -2.11 4.55
CA GLN A 223 16.38 -2.81 3.35
C GLN A 223 17.89 -3.07 3.43
N PRO A 224 18.38 -4.22 2.94
CA PRO A 224 19.81 -4.54 2.99
C PRO A 224 20.65 -3.61 2.09
N VAL A 225 21.94 -3.55 2.42
CA VAL A 225 22.98 -2.89 1.64
C VAL A 225 23.98 -3.93 1.17
N ASP A 226 24.37 -3.88 -0.11
CA ASP A 226 25.34 -4.80 -0.72
C ASP A 226 26.80 -4.44 -0.34
N ILE A 227 27.11 -4.42 0.96
CA ILE A 227 28.48 -4.41 1.50
C ILE A 227 28.89 -5.85 1.84
N PRO A 228 30.08 -6.32 1.40
CA PRO A 228 30.60 -7.62 1.81
C PRO A 228 30.81 -7.72 3.33
N ALA A 229 30.20 -8.72 3.96
CA ALA A 229 30.12 -8.82 5.43
C ALA A 229 31.43 -9.33 6.11
N ASP A 230 32.44 -9.68 5.30
CA ASP A 230 33.80 -10.04 5.69
C ASP A 230 34.75 -8.83 5.81
N VAL A 231 34.31 -7.64 5.39
CA VAL A 231 35.13 -6.43 5.37
C VAL A 231 35.00 -5.62 6.66
N GLN A 232 36.13 -5.17 7.20
CA GLN A 232 36.15 -4.22 8.31
C GLN A 232 35.83 -2.80 7.82
N VAL A 233 34.59 -2.36 8.05
CA VAL A 233 34.16 -0.98 7.80
C VAL A 233 34.39 -0.12 9.03
N LEU A 234 35.12 0.99 8.88
CA LEU A 234 35.45 1.91 9.98
C LEU A 234 34.28 2.85 10.32
N ASP A 235 33.73 3.51 9.30
CA ASP A 235 32.52 4.35 9.39
C ASP A 235 31.85 4.40 8.00
N SER A 236 30.55 4.68 7.97
CA SER A 236 29.71 4.67 6.78
C SER A 236 28.64 5.76 6.86
N ARG A 237 28.41 6.54 5.81
CA ARG A 237 27.44 7.65 5.78
C ARG A 237 26.60 7.60 4.52
N LEU A 238 25.28 7.67 4.67
CA LEU A 238 24.37 7.93 3.55
C LEU A 238 24.42 9.40 3.16
N VAL A 239 24.28 9.68 1.87
CA VAL A 239 24.14 11.03 1.32
C VAL A 239 23.16 10.96 0.15
N PHE A 240 22.19 11.87 0.11
CA PHE A 240 21.40 12.06 -1.11
C PHE A 240 22.18 12.96 -2.08
N TRP A 241 22.49 12.49 -3.28
CA TRP A 241 23.32 13.20 -4.25
C TRP A 241 22.84 13.00 -5.69
N GLY A 242 22.71 14.11 -6.44
CA GLY A 242 22.33 14.06 -7.86
C GLY A 242 20.94 13.48 -8.14
N GLY A 243 20.06 13.42 -7.13
CA GLY A 243 18.75 12.78 -7.21
C GLY A 243 18.75 11.27 -6.90
N ARG A 244 19.83 10.74 -6.31
CA ARG A 244 19.96 9.33 -5.90
C ARG A 244 20.52 9.24 -4.48
N LEU A 245 20.08 8.23 -3.73
CA LEU A 245 20.74 7.88 -2.47
C LEU A 245 22.07 7.18 -2.78
N CYS A 246 23.14 7.58 -2.09
CA CYS A 246 24.42 6.91 -2.12
C CYS A 246 24.91 6.62 -0.70
N LEU A 247 25.69 5.56 -0.55
CA LEU A 247 26.36 5.20 0.69
C LEU A 247 27.86 5.32 0.47
N VAL A 248 28.53 6.12 1.31
CA VAL A 248 29.98 6.24 1.36
C VAL A 248 30.48 5.48 2.58
N TRP A 249 31.54 4.67 2.44
CA TRP A 249 32.16 3.99 3.59
C TRP A 249 33.68 3.88 3.45
N ALA A 250 34.34 3.70 4.59
CA ALA A 250 35.77 3.46 4.69
C ALA A 250 36.02 1.98 5.03
N GLU A 251 36.67 1.24 4.13
CA GLU A 251 37.15 -0.12 4.37
C GLU A 251 38.59 -0.10 4.88
N TRP A 252 38.87 -0.90 5.88
CA TRP A 252 40.21 -1.17 6.38
C TRP A 252 40.63 -2.60 6.05
N ARG A 253 41.88 -2.77 5.65
CA ARG A 253 42.52 -4.10 5.50
C ARG A 253 43.79 -4.13 6.32
N GLU A 254 43.91 -5.16 7.14
CA GLU A 254 45.10 -5.42 7.94
C GLU A 254 46.33 -5.66 7.06
N ALA A 255 47.48 -5.19 7.55
CA ALA A 255 48.78 -5.46 6.95
C ALA A 255 49.12 -6.96 6.99
N LEU A 256 49.90 -7.41 6.01
CA LEU A 256 50.50 -8.75 6.03
C LEU A 256 51.96 -8.64 6.45
N PHE A 257 52.34 -9.42 7.46
CA PHE A 257 53.70 -9.51 7.98
C PHE A 257 54.32 -10.86 7.62
N ASP A 258 55.58 -10.86 7.22
CA ASP A 258 56.40 -12.07 7.04
C ASP A 258 56.71 -12.72 8.39
N GLY A 259 57.14 -14.00 8.38
CA GLY A 259 57.44 -14.77 9.59
C GLY A 259 58.54 -14.20 10.50
N ASP A 260 59.40 -13.32 9.96
CA ASP A 260 60.43 -12.58 10.71
C ASP A 260 59.96 -11.19 11.20
N GLY A 261 58.67 -10.84 11.03
CA GLY A 261 58.07 -9.57 11.46
C GLY A 261 58.24 -8.40 10.48
N GLY A 262 58.76 -8.64 9.27
CA GLY A 262 58.84 -7.64 8.20
C GLY A 262 57.47 -7.36 7.56
N LEU A 263 57.20 -6.11 7.20
CA LEU A 263 55.97 -5.72 6.51
C LEU A 263 56.00 -6.18 5.05
N GLN A 264 55.21 -7.20 4.70
CA GLN A 264 55.08 -7.72 3.33
C GLN A 264 54.05 -6.93 2.52
N LYS A 265 52.93 -6.54 3.15
CA LYS A 265 51.91 -5.68 2.57
C LYS A 265 51.47 -4.62 3.59
N PRO A 266 51.47 -3.32 3.25
CA PRO A 266 51.01 -2.25 4.15
C PRO A 266 49.51 -2.38 4.46
N TYR A 267 49.07 -1.67 5.50
CA TYR A 267 47.65 -1.52 5.78
C TYR A 267 46.99 -0.71 4.64
N GLU A 268 45.85 -1.18 4.12
CA GLU A 268 45.10 -0.47 3.07
C GLU A 268 43.83 0.16 3.64
N LEU A 269 43.63 1.44 3.36
CA LEU A 269 42.40 2.18 3.64
C LEU A 269 41.74 2.57 2.32
N GLU A 270 40.57 2.01 2.03
CA GLU A 270 39.83 2.23 0.78
C GLU A 270 38.53 2.98 1.06
N LEU A 271 38.40 4.21 0.54
CA LEU A 271 37.12 4.92 0.53
C LEU A 271 36.31 4.48 -0.69
N LYS A 272 35.06 4.08 -0.46
CA LYS A 272 34.14 3.61 -1.49
C LYS A 272 32.81 4.36 -1.44
N VAL A 273 32.12 4.39 -2.58
CA VAL A 273 30.74 4.83 -2.70
C VAL A 273 29.94 3.86 -3.57
N ALA A 274 28.71 3.55 -3.17
CA ALA A 274 27.72 2.86 -3.98
C ALA A 274 26.43 3.67 -4.05
N PHE A 275 25.65 3.47 -5.11
CA PHE A 275 24.39 4.18 -5.37
C PHE A 275 23.24 3.20 -5.40
N ILE A 276 22.06 3.61 -4.94
CA ILE A 276 20.84 2.86 -5.25
C ILE A 276 20.43 3.14 -6.72
N THR A 277 20.08 2.08 -7.45
CA THR A 277 19.53 2.16 -8.81
C THR A 277 18.02 2.41 -8.76
N LEU A 278 17.41 2.68 -9.92
CA LEU A 278 15.95 2.84 -10.02
C LEU A 278 15.19 1.56 -9.64
N ASP A 279 15.84 0.39 -9.75
CA ASP A 279 15.27 -0.91 -9.37
C ASP A 279 15.43 -1.22 -7.87
N GLY A 280 15.91 -0.27 -7.06
CA GLY A 280 16.14 -0.43 -5.62
C GLY A 280 17.36 -1.27 -5.23
N LYS A 281 18.21 -1.66 -6.20
CA LYS A 281 19.44 -2.44 -5.95
C LYS A 281 20.65 -1.53 -5.80
N TRP A 282 21.69 -1.97 -5.10
CA TRP A 282 22.92 -1.20 -5.01
C TRP A 282 23.80 -1.41 -6.26
N SER A 283 24.49 -0.35 -6.67
CA SER A 283 25.55 -0.44 -7.68
C SER A 283 26.78 -1.14 -7.10
N PRO A 284 27.64 -1.74 -7.95
CA PRO A 284 28.98 -2.13 -7.53
C PRO A 284 29.72 -0.97 -6.85
N PRO A 285 30.54 -1.23 -5.82
CA PRO A 285 31.28 -0.20 -5.10
C PRO A 285 32.31 0.50 -6.01
N ILE A 286 32.27 1.82 -6.04
CA ILE A 286 33.22 2.67 -6.76
C ILE A 286 34.26 3.22 -5.77
N ARG A 287 35.53 2.97 -6.03
CA ARG A 287 36.66 3.50 -5.25
C ARG A 287 36.79 5.02 -5.44
N LEU A 288 36.75 5.76 -4.33
CA LEU A 288 37.05 7.19 -4.26
C LEU A 288 38.54 7.42 -4.03
N ASN A 289 39.12 6.72 -3.05
CA ASN A 289 40.51 6.86 -2.61
C ASN A 289 41.07 5.51 -2.17
N LEU A 290 42.38 5.32 -2.29
CA LEU A 290 43.15 4.25 -1.67
C LEU A 290 44.38 4.89 -1.04
N SER A 291 44.59 4.65 0.25
CA SER A 291 45.77 5.09 1.00
C SER A 291 46.43 3.89 1.70
N GLU A 292 47.75 3.90 1.76
CA GLU A 292 48.56 2.85 2.40
C GLU A 292 49.25 3.42 3.64
N PHE A 293 49.27 2.64 4.73
CA PHE A 293 49.85 3.05 6.02
C PHE A 293 50.83 2.01 6.56
N GLY A 294 51.85 2.48 7.29
CA GLY A 294 52.81 1.61 7.98
C GLY A 294 52.31 1.10 9.34
N ASP A 295 51.53 1.92 10.05
CA ASP A 295 50.94 1.63 11.36
C ASP A 295 49.41 1.44 11.27
N ASP A 296 48.81 0.81 12.29
CA ASP A 296 47.35 0.73 12.41
C ASP A 296 46.74 2.10 12.80
N VAL A 297 46.13 2.75 11.81
CA VAL A 297 45.45 4.04 11.97
C VAL A 297 43.93 3.93 12.11
N SER A 298 43.36 2.72 12.06
CA SER A 298 41.92 2.46 12.19
C SER A 298 41.24 3.04 13.45
N PRO A 299 41.89 3.14 14.64
CA PRO A 299 41.17 3.53 15.85
C PRO A 299 40.80 5.02 15.89
N ASN A 300 39.50 5.29 16.01
CA ASN A 300 38.84 6.61 16.02
C ASN A 300 38.73 7.32 14.65
N CYS A 301 38.82 6.59 13.54
CA CYS A 301 38.40 7.13 12.23
C CYS A 301 36.91 7.49 12.24
N ARG A 302 36.56 8.65 11.66
CA ARG A 302 35.18 9.12 11.46
C ARG A 302 35.03 9.71 10.06
N LEU A 303 33.94 9.37 9.40
CA LEU A 303 33.59 9.78 8.06
C LEU A 303 32.55 10.91 8.10
N VAL A 304 32.83 11.99 7.38
CA VAL A 304 31.86 13.05 7.03
C VAL A 304 31.65 13.02 5.54
N ALA A 305 30.41 12.80 5.10
CA ALA A 305 30.03 12.84 3.70
C ALA A 305 28.79 13.72 3.55
N VAL A 306 28.87 14.74 2.71
CA VAL A 306 27.78 15.71 2.51
C VAL A 306 27.62 16.09 1.04
N MET A 307 26.39 16.42 0.65
CA MET A 307 26.16 17.17 -0.59
C MET A 307 26.49 18.64 -0.32
N LEU A 308 27.46 19.17 -1.05
CA LEU A 308 27.78 20.59 -1.14
C LEU A 308 27.04 21.19 -2.33
N ARG A 309 26.04 22.04 -2.07
CA ARG A 309 25.22 22.69 -3.10
C ARG A 309 24.60 23.99 -2.59
N ASP A 310 24.79 25.06 -3.35
CA ASP A 310 24.01 26.29 -3.22
C ASP A 310 22.80 26.22 -4.17
N ASP A 311 21.66 26.81 -3.78
CA ASP A 311 20.41 26.67 -4.56
C ASP A 311 20.45 27.37 -5.93
N VAL A 312 21.46 28.23 -6.17
CA VAL A 312 21.62 29.04 -7.41
C VAL A 312 22.99 28.81 -8.09
N ASP A 313 23.74 27.75 -7.76
CA ASP A 313 25.05 27.49 -8.39
C ASP A 313 24.91 27.05 -9.87
N PRO A 314 25.37 27.86 -10.86
CA PRO A 314 25.30 27.50 -12.28
C PRO A 314 26.40 26.53 -12.71
N LEU A 315 27.47 26.39 -11.92
CA LEU A 315 28.65 25.60 -12.25
C LEU A 315 28.46 24.13 -11.81
N TYR A 316 27.86 23.91 -10.63
CA TYR A 316 27.51 22.57 -10.13
C TYR A 316 26.01 22.47 -9.77
N PRO A 317 25.08 22.58 -10.75
CA PRO A 317 23.63 22.62 -10.49
C PRO A 317 23.06 21.36 -9.82
N LYS A 318 23.79 20.24 -9.85
CA LYS A 318 23.44 18.96 -9.18
C LYS A 318 24.13 18.76 -7.81
N GLY A 319 24.92 19.74 -7.37
CA GLY A 319 25.77 19.63 -6.18
C GLY A 319 27.00 18.73 -6.40
N ARG A 320 27.93 18.84 -5.45
CA ARG A 320 29.15 18.02 -5.36
C ARG A 320 29.07 17.11 -4.14
N LEU A 321 29.52 15.87 -4.26
CA LEU A 321 29.73 15.00 -3.10
C LEU A 321 31.09 15.32 -2.51
N ALA A 322 31.13 15.80 -1.26
CA ALA A 322 32.38 16.00 -0.53
C ALA A 322 32.48 14.98 0.60
N VAL A 323 33.60 14.26 0.61
CA VAL A 323 33.90 13.20 1.57
C VAL A 323 35.19 13.56 2.28
N HIS A 324 35.15 13.48 3.61
CA HIS A 324 36.30 13.67 4.47
C HIS A 324 36.36 12.57 5.53
N LEU A 325 37.49 11.87 5.58
CA LEU A 325 37.77 10.88 6.61
C LEU A 325 38.91 11.40 7.48
N THR A 326 38.66 11.48 8.78
CA THR A 326 39.63 11.99 9.76
C THR A 326 39.73 11.08 10.98
N ASN A 327 40.91 10.98 11.57
CA ASN A 327 41.10 10.42 12.94
C ASN A 327 41.51 11.49 13.97
N ALA A 328 41.47 12.78 13.59
CA ALA A 328 41.83 13.88 14.46
C ALA A 328 40.74 14.17 15.52
N ARG A 329 41.19 14.58 16.72
CA ARG A 329 40.30 14.98 17.82
C ARG A 329 39.82 16.41 17.64
N THR A 330 38.58 16.67 18.04
CA THR A 330 37.94 17.97 17.96
C THR A 330 38.55 18.98 18.95
N PRO A 331 38.65 20.28 18.59
CA PRO A 331 38.92 21.35 19.55
C PRO A 331 37.99 21.25 20.77
N PRO A 332 38.46 21.54 22.01
CA PRO A 332 39.76 22.09 22.38
C PRO A 332 40.78 21.05 22.90
N VAL A 333 40.50 19.74 22.82
CA VAL A 333 41.38 18.70 23.40
C VAL A 333 42.47 18.31 22.39
N PHE A 334 43.46 19.20 22.26
CA PHE A 334 44.55 19.10 21.28
C PHE A 334 45.73 18.19 21.70
N SER A 335 45.67 17.51 22.84
CA SER A 335 46.83 16.78 23.38
C SER A 335 47.03 15.39 22.76
N GLY A 336 48.12 15.26 22.00
CA GLY A 336 48.70 13.98 21.59
C GLY A 336 49.13 13.96 20.12
N SER A 337 50.44 14.04 19.86
CA SER A 337 51.01 13.66 18.56
C SER A 337 50.89 12.15 18.39
N ARG A 338 49.97 11.71 17.52
CA ARG A 338 49.99 10.36 16.96
C ARG A 338 50.98 10.31 15.80
N SER A 339 51.53 9.12 15.54
CA SER A 339 52.54 8.84 14.51
C SER A 339 52.16 9.42 13.15
N GLU A 340 50.92 9.16 12.69
CA GLU A 340 50.38 9.67 11.42
C GLU A 340 48.89 10.03 11.59
N PRO A 341 48.46 11.29 11.33
CA PRO A 341 47.06 11.65 11.26
C PRO A 341 46.45 11.27 9.90
N VAL A 342 45.32 10.57 9.91
CA VAL A 342 44.54 10.27 8.70
C VAL A 342 43.71 11.49 8.36
N GLU A 343 43.92 12.08 7.19
CA GLU A 343 43.16 13.22 6.68
C GLU A 343 42.96 13.08 5.16
N ILE A 344 41.93 12.33 4.78
CA ILE A 344 41.58 12.12 3.37
C ILE A 344 40.45 13.08 3.00
N TYR A 345 40.60 13.76 1.86
CA TYR A 345 39.56 14.62 1.27
C TYR A 345 39.33 14.20 -0.18
N GLU A 346 38.06 14.00 -0.54
CA GLU A 346 37.62 13.63 -1.89
C GLU A 346 36.34 14.38 -2.24
N THR A 347 36.43 15.35 -3.14
CA THR A 347 35.25 16.05 -3.70
C THR A 347 35.00 15.63 -5.15
N ARG A 348 33.76 15.23 -5.47
CA ARG A 348 33.35 14.73 -6.79
C ARG A 348 32.20 15.55 -7.38
N ASP A 349 32.31 15.89 -8.67
CA ASP A 349 31.20 16.46 -9.45
C ASP A 349 30.20 15.38 -9.89
N ALA A 350 29.06 15.79 -10.44
CA ALA A 350 28.01 14.88 -10.91
C ALA A 350 28.43 13.99 -12.11
N LEU A 351 29.63 14.17 -12.66
CA LEU A 351 30.29 13.31 -13.66
C LEU A 351 31.40 12.45 -13.03
N PHE A 352 31.45 12.38 -11.70
CA PHE A 352 32.41 11.66 -10.87
C PHE A 352 33.88 12.13 -11.00
N ARG A 353 34.09 13.31 -11.57
CA ARG A 353 35.43 13.94 -11.72
C ARG A 353 35.86 14.52 -10.38
N LYS A 354 37.15 14.43 -10.06
CA LYS A 354 37.70 15.07 -8.85
C LYS A 354 37.73 16.59 -9.02
N VAL A 355 37.17 17.30 -8.04
CA VAL A 355 37.15 18.76 -7.92
C VAL A 355 38.01 19.15 -6.70
N GLY A 356 38.34 20.43 -6.55
CA GLY A 356 39.04 20.93 -5.36
C GLY A 356 38.33 20.52 -4.06
N ASP A 357 39.12 20.09 -3.08
CA ASP A 357 38.67 19.32 -1.90
C ASP A 357 37.91 20.13 -0.82
N GLU A 358 37.73 21.44 -1.01
CA GLU A 358 37.01 22.37 -0.11
C GLU A 358 37.35 22.25 1.39
N LYS A 359 38.63 21.97 1.68
CA LYS A 359 39.17 21.61 3.01
C LYS A 359 38.63 22.43 4.19
N PRO A 360 38.56 23.79 4.17
CA PRO A 360 38.10 24.54 5.34
C PRO A 360 36.64 24.25 5.71
N ILE A 361 35.80 23.93 4.73
CA ILE A 361 34.41 23.54 4.94
C ILE A 361 34.38 22.17 5.62
N MET A 362 35.10 21.20 5.05
CA MET A 362 35.13 19.82 5.57
C MET A 362 35.78 19.72 6.97
N ASP A 363 36.84 20.48 7.21
CA ASP A 363 37.50 20.61 8.53
C ASP A 363 36.52 21.13 9.57
N HIS A 364 35.81 22.23 9.29
CA HIS A 364 34.83 22.80 10.22
C HIS A 364 33.63 21.85 10.42
N LEU A 365 33.12 21.22 9.36
CA LEU A 365 32.03 20.24 9.45
C LEU A 365 32.43 19.04 10.33
N ALA A 366 33.65 18.51 10.18
CA ALA A 366 34.11 17.40 11.00
C ALA A 366 34.48 17.83 12.43
N MET A 367 35.22 18.93 12.60
CA MET A 367 35.78 19.31 13.90
C MET A 367 34.80 20.06 14.80
N VAL A 368 33.75 20.68 14.25
CA VAL A 368 32.73 21.44 15.00
C VAL A 368 31.36 20.79 14.87
N ARG A 369 30.75 20.87 13.68
CA ARG A 369 29.31 20.57 13.48
C ARG A 369 28.93 19.10 13.69
N PHE A 370 29.74 18.19 13.13
CA PHE A 370 29.59 16.73 13.26
C PHE A 370 30.64 16.13 14.22
N SER A 371 31.04 16.92 15.23
CA SER A 371 31.97 16.53 16.30
C SER A 371 31.56 15.20 16.96
N ASN A 372 30.26 15.01 17.23
CA ASN A 372 29.70 13.74 17.69
C ASN A 372 29.31 12.85 16.49
N PRO A 373 29.81 11.60 16.37
CA PRO A 373 29.46 10.69 15.27
C PRO A 373 27.97 10.30 15.21
N SER A 374 27.25 10.44 16.33
CA SER A 374 25.80 10.18 16.45
C SER A 374 24.92 11.30 15.91
N THR A 375 25.47 12.49 15.63
CA THR A 375 24.72 13.59 15.00
C THR A 375 24.43 13.23 13.54
N LEU A 376 23.19 13.45 13.09
CA LEU A 376 22.82 13.21 11.70
C LEU A 376 23.49 14.27 10.80
N GLN A 377 24.05 13.82 9.68
CA GLN A 377 24.68 14.71 8.71
C GLN A 377 23.60 15.37 7.83
N GLN A 378 23.86 16.55 7.26
CA GLN A 378 22.88 17.31 6.49
C GLN A 378 23.52 17.84 5.20
N ARG A 379 22.71 18.15 4.18
CA ARG A 379 23.11 19.01 3.06
C ARG A 379 23.72 20.33 3.56
N VAL A 380 24.76 20.82 2.88
CA VAL A 380 25.48 22.04 3.27
C VAL A 380 25.59 22.97 2.05
N ALA A 381 25.32 24.27 2.25
CA ALA A 381 25.52 25.31 1.25
C ALA A 381 26.94 25.88 1.37
N PRO A 382 27.84 25.70 0.37
CA PRO A 382 29.17 26.30 0.37
C PRO A 382 29.21 27.80 0.66
N THR A 383 28.17 28.58 0.29
CA THR A 383 28.14 30.02 0.55
C THR A 383 28.17 30.39 2.02
N ASP A 384 27.82 29.50 2.94
CA ASP A 384 27.74 29.82 4.37
C ASP A 384 29.08 29.68 5.11
N PHE A 385 30.10 29.13 4.43
CA PHE A 385 31.39 28.78 5.04
C PHE A 385 32.54 29.62 4.50
N SER A 386 33.66 29.56 5.22
CA SER A 386 34.90 30.27 4.86
C SER A 386 35.61 29.58 3.70
N ARG A 387 36.20 30.35 2.79
CA ARG A 387 36.87 29.83 1.58
C ARG A 387 38.37 30.07 1.67
N MET A 388 39.18 29.06 1.34
CA MET A 388 40.64 29.18 1.26
C MET A 388 41.12 29.10 -0.18
N THR A 389 42.07 29.96 -0.54
CA THR A 389 42.84 29.88 -1.79
C THR A 389 44.32 29.70 -1.46
N GLU A 390 45.01 28.89 -2.25
CA GLU A 390 46.41 28.51 -2.02
C GLU A 390 47.29 29.03 -3.18
N THR A 391 48.43 29.66 -2.87
CA THR A 391 49.42 30.09 -3.86
C THR A 391 50.83 29.67 -3.44
N VAL A 392 51.60 29.11 -4.37
CA VAL A 392 52.98 28.60 -4.12
C VAL A 392 53.99 29.57 -4.73
N SER A 393 55.08 29.86 -4.01
CA SER A 393 56.16 30.70 -4.53
C SER A 393 56.84 30.09 -5.78
N ALA A 394 57.21 30.92 -6.75
CA ALA A 394 57.84 30.46 -7.98
C ALA A 394 59.23 29.85 -7.70
N GLY A 395 59.45 28.62 -8.17
CA GLY A 395 60.70 27.88 -7.94
C GLY A 395 60.79 27.16 -6.58
N ALA A 396 59.66 26.99 -5.89
CA ALA A 396 59.62 26.25 -4.62
C ALA A 396 60.01 24.77 -4.76
N ASN A 397 60.47 24.19 -3.65
CA ASN A 397 60.72 22.75 -3.51
C ASN A 397 59.40 21.96 -3.54
N LEU A 398 59.41 20.73 -4.07
CA LEU A 398 58.28 19.79 -4.09
C LEU A 398 57.61 19.60 -2.71
N LEU A 399 58.36 19.74 -1.61
CA LEU A 399 57.82 19.70 -0.25
C LEU A 399 56.81 20.84 0.02
N VAL A 400 57.02 22.03 -0.55
CA VAL A 400 56.15 23.20 -0.36
C VAL A 400 54.80 23.01 -1.04
N GLU A 401 54.73 22.23 -2.14
CA GLU A 401 53.44 21.86 -2.74
C GLU A 401 52.57 21.03 -1.76
N LYS A 402 53.22 20.19 -0.94
CA LYS A 402 52.60 19.35 0.10
C LYS A 402 52.24 20.10 1.38
N PHE A 403 52.56 21.39 1.49
CA PHE A 403 52.08 22.22 2.59
C PHE A 403 50.56 22.42 2.50
N THR A 404 49.90 22.29 3.65
CA THR A 404 48.47 22.46 3.83
C THR A 404 48.23 23.21 5.15
N LEU A 405 47.06 23.83 5.27
CA LEU A 405 46.65 24.55 6.46
C LEU A 405 45.23 24.09 6.81
N LYS A 406 45.07 23.53 8.02
CA LYS A 406 43.74 23.32 8.60
C LYS A 406 43.31 24.58 9.30
N THR A 407 42.04 24.97 9.14
CA THR A 407 41.49 26.18 9.77
C THR A 407 40.09 25.92 10.27
N VAL A 408 39.85 26.15 11.56
CA VAL A 408 38.55 25.93 12.20
C VAL A 408 38.18 27.17 13.02
N VAL A 409 37.04 27.79 12.70
CA VAL A 409 36.46 28.83 13.53
C VAL A 409 35.51 28.18 14.53
N THR A 410 35.63 28.53 15.81
CA THR A 410 34.68 28.17 16.88
C THR A 410 34.15 29.44 17.55
N THR A 411 32.94 29.37 18.13
CA THR A 411 32.42 30.43 19.01
C THR A 411 32.37 29.91 20.44
N ASN A 412 32.89 30.68 21.40
CA ASN A 412 32.77 30.37 22.82
C ASN A 412 32.44 31.65 23.61
N ALA A 413 31.40 31.60 24.45
CA ALA A 413 30.91 32.72 25.25
C ALA A 413 30.71 34.05 24.47
N GLY A 414 30.28 33.97 23.20
CA GLY A 414 30.03 35.14 22.33
C GLY A 414 31.25 35.70 21.60
N LYS A 415 32.45 35.17 21.83
CA LYS A 415 33.66 35.49 21.06
C LYS A 415 34.01 34.39 20.08
N GLN A 416 34.63 34.75 18.96
CA GLN A 416 35.10 33.80 17.96
C GLN A 416 36.59 33.49 18.16
N ARG A 417 36.97 32.23 17.92
CA ARG A 417 38.35 31.75 17.94
C ARG A 417 38.68 31.08 16.61
N LEU A 418 39.70 31.60 15.93
CA LEU A 418 40.28 30.98 14.75
C LEU A 418 41.41 30.05 15.22
N HIS A 419 41.17 28.75 15.10
CA HIS A 419 42.19 27.72 15.28
C HIS A 419 42.82 27.42 13.92
N PHE A 420 44.15 27.28 13.89
CA PHE A 420 44.85 26.89 12.67
C PHE A 420 46.01 25.95 12.97
N GLN A 421 46.24 25.01 12.05
CA GLN A 421 47.31 24.02 12.14
C GLN A 421 47.99 23.85 10.78
N PRO A 422 49.24 24.33 10.62
CA PRO A 422 50.08 23.97 9.48
C PRO A 422 50.36 22.46 9.45
N HIS A 423 50.25 21.83 8.28
CA HIS A 423 50.50 20.41 8.10
C HIS A 423 51.21 20.15 6.76
N CYS A 424 52.17 19.24 6.74
CA CYS A 424 52.85 18.80 5.53
C CYS A 424 52.70 17.28 5.36
N ALA A 425 52.05 16.87 4.27
CA ALA A 425 51.95 15.47 3.90
C ALA A 425 53.33 14.89 3.57
N LEU A 426 53.52 13.59 3.84
CA LEU A 426 54.77 12.89 3.55
C LEU A 426 55.09 12.92 2.04
N LEU A 427 56.35 13.21 1.69
CA LEU A 427 56.79 13.34 0.31
C LEU A 427 57.21 11.99 -0.29
N VAL A 428 57.96 11.18 0.47
CA VAL A 428 58.42 9.84 0.06
C VAL A 428 58.26 8.85 1.22
N PRO A 429 57.37 7.84 1.12
CA PRO A 429 57.24 6.77 2.11
C PRO A 429 58.57 6.05 2.38
N GLY A 430 58.83 5.71 3.64
CA GLY A 430 60.02 4.94 4.06
C GLY A 430 61.36 5.68 4.06
N ARG A 431 61.42 6.96 3.64
CA ARG A 431 62.64 7.78 3.72
C ARG A 431 62.70 8.53 5.06
N ALA A 432 63.78 8.36 5.82
CA ALA A 432 64.11 9.25 6.93
C ALA A 432 64.55 10.62 6.37
N GLY A 433 63.90 11.71 6.82
CA GLY A 433 64.24 13.09 6.47
C GLY A 433 64.91 13.84 7.63
N GLU A 434 65.69 14.87 7.29
CA GLU A 434 66.45 15.68 8.25
C GLU A 434 65.57 16.71 8.95
N LEU A 435 65.83 16.99 10.23
CA LEU A 435 65.12 18.02 10.99
C LEU A 435 65.54 19.43 10.55
N LYS A 436 64.58 20.22 10.04
CA LYS A 436 64.78 21.61 9.58
C LYS A 436 63.67 22.51 10.12
N THR A 437 63.95 23.80 10.27
CA THR A 437 63.00 24.77 10.86
C THR A 437 62.05 25.33 9.80
N PHE A 438 60.76 25.35 10.11
CA PHE A 438 59.69 25.90 9.30
C PHE A 438 59.00 27.04 10.07
N LYS A 439 58.48 28.05 9.36
CA LYS A 439 57.89 29.26 9.98
C LYS A 439 56.52 29.59 9.42
N ILE A 440 55.54 29.79 10.28
CA ILE A 440 54.19 30.28 9.92
C ILE A 440 54.03 31.73 10.38
N SER A 441 53.52 32.59 9.50
CA SER A 441 53.12 33.96 9.85
C SER A 441 51.68 34.24 9.39
N VAL A 442 50.96 35.10 10.13
CA VAL A 442 49.55 35.42 9.88
C VAL A 442 49.41 36.93 9.75
N GLN A 443 48.69 37.38 8.73
CA GLN A 443 48.48 38.80 8.42
C GLN A 443 47.00 39.08 8.18
N PHE A 444 46.49 40.15 8.80
CA PHE A 444 45.14 40.68 8.53
C PHE A 444 45.23 42.04 7.81
N PRO A 445 44.35 42.34 6.83
CA PRO A 445 44.49 43.51 5.96
C PRO A 445 44.26 44.86 6.64
N SER A 446 43.69 44.88 7.85
CA SER A 446 43.27 46.10 8.55
C SER A 446 44.05 46.34 9.86
N GLY A 447 45.38 46.41 9.80
CA GLY A 447 46.24 47.15 10.73
C GLY A 447 46.18 46.85 12.24
N GLY A 448 45.47 45.83 12.69
CA GLY A 448 45.46 45.37 14.09
C GLY A 448 46.65 44.47 14.40
N ASP A 449 46.88 44.19 15.69
CA ASP A 449 47.97 43.34 16.16
C ASP A 449 47.96 41.97 15.47
N ASN A 450 48.89 41.79 14.53
CA ASN A 450 49.08 40.51 13.84
C ASN A 450 49.54 39.45 14.85
N PRO A 451 49.05 38.20 14.75
CA PRO A 451 49.51 37.11 15.60
C PRO A 451 51.03 36.92 15.51
N PRO A 452 51.72 36.57 16.61
CA PRO A 452 53.15 36.27 16.56
C PRO A 452 53.42 35.09 15.61
N SER A 453 54.44 35.21 14.77
CA SER A 453 54.86 34.11 13.89
C SER A 453 55.43 32.96 14.71
N ALA A 454 55.00 31.73 14.44
CA ALA A 454 55.49 30.54 15.12
C ALA A 454 56.52 29.78 14.25
N THR A 455 57.45 29.10 14.92
CA THR A 455 58.54 28.35 14.30
C THR A 455 58.71 27.00 14.97
N GLU A 456 58.69 25.93 14.19
CA GLU A 456 58.87 24.56 14.67
C GLU A 456 59.90 23.82 13.81
N THR A 457 60.49 22.75 14.35
CA THR A 457 61.53 21.97 13.66
C THR A 457 61.01 20.58 13.33
N HIS A 458 60.92 20.27 12.05
CA HIS A 458 60.24 19.09 11.51
C HIS A 458 61.05 18.44 10.38
N SER A 459 60.64 17.24 9.95
CA SER A 459 61.38 16.49 8.91
C SER A 459 61.22 17.11 7.51
N ASP A 460 62.32 17.20 6.76
CA ASP A 460 62.34 17.68 5.37
C ASP A 460 61.76 16.69 4.34
N ASN A 461 61.31 15.51 4.79
CA ASN A 461 60.54 14.57 4.01
C ASN A 461 59.01 14.70 4.22
N GLY A 462 58.55 15.64 5.06
CA GLY A 462 57.12 15.81 5.38
C GLY A 462 56.65 14.83 6.48
N GLY A 463 55.35 14.58 6.54
CA GLY A 463 54.75 13.64 7.51
C GLY A 463 54.53 14.25 8.90
N TRP A 464 54.33 15.57 8.99
CA TRP A 464 54.26 16.28 10.26
C TRP A 464 53.11 17.30 10.30
N SER A 465 52.66 17.60 11.51
CA SER A 465 51.73 18.69 11.79
C SER A 465 52.31 19.57 12.90
N PHE A 466 52.17 20.88 12.75
CA PHE A 466 52.49 21.83 13.79
C PHE A 466 51.55 21.66 15.00
N ASP A 467 51.89 22.30 16.13
CA ASP A 467 50.93 22.46 17.22
C ASP A 467 49.71 23.30 16.78
N TRP A 468 48.61 23.19 17.52
CA TRP A 468 47.41 23.97 17.24
C TRP A 468 47.53 25.39 17.78
N TYR A 469 47.57 26.37 16.87
CA TYR A 469 47.57 27.78 17.20
C TYR A 469 46.13 28.32 17.26
N GLN A 470 45.87 29.28 18.14
CA GLN A 470 44.57 29.91 18.32
C GLN A 470 44.68 31.44 18.37
N TYR A 471 43.71 32.13 17.77
CA TYR A 471 43.59 33.58 17.83
C TYR A 471 42.13 33.97 18.12
N GLU A 472 41.89 34.82 19.11
CA GLU A 472 40.55 35.21 19.59
C GLU A 472 40.19 36.63 19.13
N ARG A 473 38.96 36.83 18.63
CA ARG A 473 38.42 38.14 18.26
C ARG A 473 36.90 38.17 18.48
N ASP A 474 36.33 39.36 18.60
CA ASP A 474 34.88 39.50 18.80
C ASP A 474 34.07 39.00 17.58
N SER A 475 34.59 39.22 16.37
CA SER A 475 34.07 38.62 15.13
C SER A 475 35.12 38.58 14.02
N PHE A 476 35.20 37.47 13.30
CA PHE A 476 36.01 37.29 12.08
C PHE A 476 35.22 37.52 10.78
N ALA A 477 33.92 37.80 10.87
CA ALA A 477 33.05 37.91 9.70
C ALA A 477 33.48 39.02 8.73
N GLY A 478 33.65 38.67 7.46
CA GLY A 478 34.03 39.61 6.40
C GLY A 478 35.53 39.96 6.37
N LEU A 479 36.36 39.30 7.17
CA LEU A 479 37.81 39.46 7.11
C LEU A 479 38.45 38.52 6.09
N THR A 480 39.67 38.85 5.70
CA THR A 480 40.58 37.93 5.02
C THR A 480 41.79 37.70 5.91
N ALA A 481 42.17 36.45 6.15
CA ALA A 481 43.38 36.09 6.88
C ALA A 481 44.39 35.50 5.89
N THR A 482 45.59 36.08 5.82
CA THR A 482 46.68 35.59 4.97
C THR A 482 47.71 34.88 5.82
N PHE A 483 47.87 33.59 5.61
CA PHE A 483 48.86 32.74 6.26
C PHE A 483 50.01 32.46 5.30
N ILE A 484 51.25 32.68 5.71
CA ILE A 484 52.45 32.39 4.91
C ILE A 484 53.27 31.35 5.65
N LEU A 485 53.35 30.14 5.09
CA LEU A 485 54.20 29.05 5.59
C LEU A 485 55.49 29.03 4.78
N GLU A 486 56.60 29.40 5.43
CA GLU A 486 57.95 29.49 4.89
C GLU A 486 58.72 28.21 5.23
N GLY A 487 59.30 27.59 4.20
CA GLY A 487 60.28 26.52 4.38
C GLY A 487 61.67 27.04 4.76
N PRO A 488 62.64 26.13 4.99
CA PRO A 488 64.05 26.48 5.17
C PRO A 488 64.60 27.29 3.97
N GLU A 489 65.75 27.95 4.14
CA GLU A 489 66.38 28.74 3.07
C GLU A 489 66.49 27.94 1.76
N GLY A 490 65.98 28.51 0.67
CA GLY A 490 65.94 27.88 -0.65
C GLY A 490 64.75 26.93 -0.92
N PHE A 491 63.88 26.63 0.05
CA PHE A 491 62.68 25.80 -0.19
C PHE A 491 61.51 26.60 -0.76
N GLY A 492 61.41 27.90 -0.45
CA GLY A 492 60.27 28.74 -0.82
C GLY A 492 59.15 28.74 0.24
N SER A 493 58.02 29.34 -0.10
CA SER A 493 56.84 29.47 0.76
C SER A 493 55.52 29.15 0.05
N LYS A 494 54.49 28.86 0.85
CA LYS A 494 53.10 28.72 0.40
C LYS A 494 52.21 29.69 1.19
N THR A 495 51.42 30.46 0.46
CA THR A 495 50.51 31.47 1.00
C THR A 495 49.07 30.96 0.89
N PHE A 496 48.36 30.93 2.02
CA PHE A 496 46.97 30.56 2.13
C PHE A 496 46.16 31.82 2.46
N VAL A 497 45.20 32.18 1.60
CA VAL A 497 44.30 33.32 1.82
C VAL A 497 42.93 32.76 2.17
N LEU A 498 42.53 32.94 3.43
CA LEU A 498 41.26 32.48 3.99
C LEU A 498 40.28 33.66 4.07
N GLU A 499 39.24 33.61 3.24
CA GLU A 499 38.07 34.50 3.31
C GLU A 499 37.14 34.02 4.43
N LEU A 500 37.16 34.72 5.56
CA LEU A 500 36.40 34.38 6.76
C LEU A 500 34.98 34.93 6.66
N LYS A 501 34.02 34.05 6.37
CA LYS A 501 32.61 34.34 6.66
C LYS A 501 32.34 34.14 8.14
N GLY A 502 31.40 34.91 8.67
CA GLY A 502 30.94 34.71 10.05
C GLY A 502 30.35 33.32 10.20
N LEU A 503 30.51 32.69 11.37
CA LEU A 503 29.89 31.40 11.63
C LEU A 503 28.37 31.49 11.40
N PRO A 504 27.78 30.59 10.58
CA PRO A 504 26.33 30.55 10.42
C PRO A 504 25.67 30.22 11.77
N VAL A 505 24.41 30.61 11.93
CA VAL A 505 23.60 30.15 13.07
C VAL A 505 23.39 28.65 12.90
N GLU A 506 24.17 27.84 13.62
CA GLU A 506 24.13 26.39 13.46
C GLU A 506 22.73 25.86 13.80
N PRO A 507 22.03 25.21 12.84
CA PRO A 507 20.74 24.60 13.11
C PRO A 507 20.95 23.44 14.09
N ARG A 508 20.03 23.28 15.05
CA ARG A 508 20.08 22.16 16.00
C ARG A 508 19.75 20.88 15.24
N LEU A 509 20.77 20.09 14.96
CA LEU A 509 20.65 18.86 14.19
C LEU A 509 20.14 17.71 15.06
N PRO A 510 19.30 16.81 14.53
CA PRO A 510 18.95 15.56 15.20
C PRO A 510 20.18 14.69 15.49
N SER A 511 20.08 13.85 16.51
CA SER A 511 21.15 12.94 16.91
C SER A 511 20.59 11.61 17.42
N LEU A 512 21.38 10.53 17.30
CA LEU A 512 21.04 9.24 17.87
C LEU A 512 21.38 9.18 19.36
N HIS A 513 20.40 8.80 20.18
CA HIS A 513 20.55 8.53 21.61
C HIS A 513 20.47 7.03 21.86
N LYS A 514 21.60 6.41 22.23
CA LYS A 514 21.71 4.98 22.53
C LYS A 514 21.75 4.75 24.04
N THR A 515 20.86 3.89 24.56
CA THR A 515 20.73 3.70 26.02
C THR A 515 21.42 2.40 26.48
N ASN A 516 22.49 2.54 27.26
CA ASN A 516 23.41 1.44 27.62
C ASN A 516 22.78 0.28 28.41
N ALA A 517 21.65 0.48 29.11
CA ALA A 517 21.13 -0.50 30.07
C ALA A 517 20.35 -1.68 29.44
N ARG A 518 19.70 -1.46 28.29
CA ARG A 518 18.88 -2.48 27.59
C ARG A 518 19.04 -2.48 26.06
N GLY A 519 19.81 -1.54 25.48
CA GLY A 519 20.09 -1.52 24.04
C GLY A 519 18.97 -0.95 23.15
N ALA A 520 18.03 -0.20 23.73
CA ALA A 520 17.07 0.63 22.99
C ALA A 520 17.75 1.89 22.43
N GLN A 521 17.23 2.37 21.30
CA GLN A 521 17.80 3.46 20.52
C GLN A 521 16.72 4.42 20.06
N PHE A 522 17.01 5.71 20.20
CA PHE A 522 16.06 6.79 19.95
C PHE A 522 16.66 7.83 19.03
N LEU A 523 15.86 8.39 18.13
CA LEU A 523 16.15 9.64 17.44
C LEU A 523 15.80 10.79 18.38
N HIS A 524 16.79 11.58 18.78
CA HIS A 524 16.60 12.81 19.55
C HIS A 524 16.62 14.00 18.60
N LEU A 525 15.53 14.76 18.55
CA LEU A 525 15.35 15.85 17.59
C LEU A 525 16.11 17.14 17.96
N ASN A 526 16.66 17.24 19.18
CA ASN A 526 17.45 18.37 19.70
C ASN A 526 16.75 19.76 19.70
N ASP A 527 15.47 19.84 19.33
CA ASP A 527 14.70 21.08 19.28
C ASP A 527 13.92 21.30 20.60
N PRO A 528 14.13 22.42 21.31
CA PRO A 528 13.42 22.71 22.56
C PRO A 528 11.95 23.08 22.34
N ALA A 529 11.54 23.53 21.14
CA ALA A 529 10.18 23.97 20.86
C ALA A 529 9.20 22.81 20.57
N LEU A 530 9.67 21.70 19.99
CA LEU A 530 8.80 20.57 19.64
C LEU A 530 8.27 19.84 20.88
N THR A 531 7.02 19.38 20.85
CA THR A 531 6.47 18.54 21.92
C THR A 531 7.12 17.15 21.89
N LEU A 532 7.20 16.52 20.71
CA LEU A 532 7.99 15.30 20.49
C LEU A 532 9.49 15.59 20.62
N LYS A 533 10.14 14.94 21.60
CA LYS A 533 11.60 15.01 21.81
C LYS A 533 12.34 13.79 21.25
N TYR A 534 11.81 12.60 21.50
CA TYR A 534 12.43 11.33 21.18
C TYR A 534 11.46 10.42 20.41
N THR A 535 11.97 9.73 19.39
CA THR A 535 11.23 8.66 18.69
C THR A 535 12.04 7.37 18.72
N ARG A 536 11.42 6.25 19.12
CA ARG A 536 12.06 4.92 19.13
C ARG A 536 12.39 4.45 17.71
N LEU A 537 13.59 3.89 17.51
CA LEU A 537 14.07 3.40 16.21
C LEU A 537 14.08 1.87 16.10
N ASN A 538 14.44 1.16 17.16
CA ASN A 538 14.50 -0.30 17.21
C ASN A 538 13.47 -0.88 18.20
N THR A 539 13.27 -2.19 18.18
CA THR A 539 12.43 -2.91 19.15
C THR A 539 13.20 -4.12 19.67
N LEU A 540 12.99 -4.50 20.92
CA LEU A 540 13.71 -5.57 21.60
C LEU A 540 12.92 -6.90 21.65
N ILE A 541 11.71 -6.94 21.09
CA ILE A 541 10.81 -8.10 21.14
C ILE A 541 11.30 -9.32 20.31
N GLY A 542 12.24 -9.13 19.37
CA GLY A 542 12.60 -10.14 18.36
C GLY A 542 12.93 -11.53 18.94
N ALA A 543 13.83 -11.59 19.93
CA ALA A 543 14.20 -12.84 20.59
C ALA A 543 13.03 -13.47 21.36
N GLU A 544 12.15 -12.65 21.97
CA GLU A 544 10.95 -13.15 22.64
C GLU A 544 9.98 -13.79 21.63
N LEU A 545 9.74 -13.15 20.48
CA LEU A 545 8.90 -13.71 19.42
C LEU A 545 9.45 -15.06 18.91
N VAL A 546 10.76 -15.17 18.72
CA VAL A 546 11.39 -16.43 18.28
C VAL A 546 11.26 -17.52 19.36
N THR A 547 11.42 -17.20 20.66
CA THR A 547 11.17 -18.19 21.72
C THR A 547 9.70 -18.62 21.79
N ARG A 548 8.75 -17.69 21.63
CA ARG A 548 7.31 -18.01 21.56
C ARG A 548 6.97 -18.86 20.33
N ALA A 549 7.58 -18.61 19.16
CA ALA A 549 7.39 -19.36 17.92
C ALA A 549 7.92 -20.80 17.95
N ASN A 550 8.86 -21.09 18.85
CA ASN A 550 9.31 -22.45 19.15
C ASN A 550 8.30 -23.22 20.03
N VAL A 551 7.39 -22.53 20.73
CA VAL A 551 6.30 -23.15 21.49
C VAL A 551 5.12 -23.44 20.57
N SER A 552 4.50 -22.42 19.99
CA SER A 552 3.39 -22.54 19.04
C SER A 552 3.10 -21.23 18.31
N THR A 553 2.28 -21.29 17.26
CA THR A 553 1.64 -20.11 16.65
C THR A 553 0.84 -19.29 17.66
N ASP A 554 0.13 -19.99 18.54
CA ASP A 554 -0.78 -19.40 19.52
C ASP A 554 -0.01 -18.59 20.58
N ALA A 555 1.18 -19.06 20.96
CA ALA A 555 2.06 -18.36 21.88
C ALA A 555 2.64 -17.06 21.29
N VAL A 556 2.85 -17.01 19.97
CA VAL A 556 3.23 -15.77 19.26
C VAL A 556 2.05 -14.80 19.24
N LEU A 557 0.88 -15.27 18.81
CA LEU A 557 -0.30 -14.42 18.58
C LEU A 557 -1.10 -14.08 19.85
N ASP A 558 -0.78 -14.64 21.02
CA ASP A 558 -1.47 -14.27 22.26
C ASP A 558 -1.40 -12.76 22.54
N TRP A 559 -2.48 -12.28 23.13
CA TRP A 559 -2.64 -10.91 23.60
C TRP A 559 -1.46 -10.40 24.42
N ASP A 560 -0.89 -11.22 25.33
CA ASP A 560 0.17 -10.76 26.21
C ASP A 560 1.48 -10.50 25.42
N THR A 561 1.67 -11.10 24.23
CA THR A 561 2.79 -10.80 23.33
C THR A 561 2.71 -9.40 22.72
N GLN A 562 1.50 -8.81 22.64
CA GLN A 562 1.25 -7.52 22.00
C GLN A 562 1.62 -6.33 22.91
N PHE A 563 2.19 -6.61 24.09
CA PHE A 563 2.65 -5.64 25.09
C PHE A 563 4.11 -5.95 25.48
N PRO A 564 5.09 -5.72 24.59
CA PRO A 564 6.50 -5.95 24.89
C PRO A 564 7.02 -5.05 26.03
N ASP A 565 7.94 -5.58 26.85
CA ASP A 565 8.69 -4.81 27.88
C ASP A 565 9.77 -3.91 27.24
N GLU A 566 9.31 -2.92 26.50
CA GLU A 566 10.16 -1.91 25.87
C GLU A 566 10.67 -0.88 26.90
N PRO A 567 11.97 -0.53 26.91
CA PRO A 567 12.49 0.51 27.80
C PRO A 567 11.80 1.86 27.53
N PRO A 568 11.46 2.66 28.56
CA PRO A 568 10.77 3.93 28.37
C PRO A 568 11.58 4.93 27.55
N LEU A 569 10.89 5.92 26.98
CA LEU A 569 11.55 7.05 26.30
C LEU A 569 12.46 7.82 27.30
N PRO A 570 13.56 8.45 26.87
CA PRO A 570 14.49 9.15 27.76
C PRO A 570 13.89 10.32 28.55
N ASP A 571 12.73 10.84 28.13
CA ASP A 571 11.94 11.88 28.82
C ASP A 571 10.91 11.31 29.82
N GLY A 572 10.76 9.98 29.89
CA GLY A 572 9.80 9.29 30.75
C GLY A 572 8.36 9.24 30.20
N VAL A 573 8.13 9.71 28.97
CA VAL A 573 6.83 9.59 28.30
C VAL A 573 6.60 8.14 27.84
N ALA A 574 5.35 7.68 27.88
CA ALA A 574 4.94 6.38 27.37
C ALA A 574 4.36 6.49 25.96
N GLU A 575 4.72 5.56 25.07
CA GLU A 575 4.16 5.45 23.73
C GLU A 575 2.71 4.91 23.82
N PRO A 576 1.66 5.66 23.39
CA PRO A 576 0.27 5.35 23.74
C PRO A 576 -0.19 3.97 23.23
N ASN A 577 0.03 3.68 21.95
CA ASN A 577 -0.22 2.36 21.37
C ASN A 577 1.03 1.45 21.37
N GLY A 578 2.09 1.85 22.09
CA GLY A 578 3.39 1.17 22.06
C GLY A 578 3.99 1.14 20.66
N PRO A 579 4.52 -0.01 20.19
CA PRO A 579 5.27 -0.08 18.94
C PRO A 579 4.40 -0.04 17.67
N PHE A 580 3.07 -0.21 17.78
CA PHE A 580 2.14 -0.27 16.63
C PHE A 580 2.07 1.03 15.82
N ASP A 581 2.28 2.17 16.49
CA ASP A 581 2.29 3.50 15.86
C ASP A 581 3.73 4.09 15.86
N GLY A 582 4.73 3.25 16.11
CA GLY A 582 6.14 3.62 16.10
C GLY A 582 6.83 3.29 14.77
N ALA A 583 8.15 3.52 14.72
CA ALA A 583 8.96 3.29 13.52
C ALA A 583 8.89 1.85 12.97
N ASN A 584 8.53 0.86 13.79
CA ASN A 584 8.43 -0.55 13.39
C ASN A 584 6.99 -1.06 13.33
N GLY A 585 6.00 -0.18 13.47
CA GLY A 585 4.57 -0.51 13.58
C GLY A 585 4.01 -1.35 12.44
N LEU A 586 4.48 -1.14 11.21
CA LEU A 586 4.09 -1.92 10.04
C LEU A 586 4.31 -3.43 10.24
N PHE A 587 5.40 -3.84 10.88
CA PHE A 587 5.68 -5.26 11.18
C PHE A 587 4.77 -5.83 12.28
N PHE A 588 4.38 -5.01 13.26
CA PHE A 588 3.45 -5.42 14.31
C PHE A 588 2.03 -5.61 13.76
N TRP A 589 1.55 -4.68 12.92
CA TRP A 589 0.29 -4.84 12.18
C TRP A 589 0.32 -6.07 11.25
N GLU A 590 1.46 -6.34 10.61
CA GLU A 590 1.63 -7.54 9.79
C GLU A 590 1.50 -8.83 10.59
N LEU A 591 2.16 -8.93 11.74
CA LEU A 591 2.18 -10.15 12.56
C LEU A 591 0.84 -10.40 13.25
N PHE A 592 0.21 -9.36 13.84
CA PHE A 592 -0.94 -9.53 14.72
C PHE A 592 -2.31 -9.33 14.06
N PHE A 593 -2.36 -8.72 12.87
CA PHE A 593 -3.61 -8.51 12.12
C PHE A 593 -3.59 -9.14 10.72
N HIS A 594 -2.65 -8.74 9.86
CA HIS A 594 -2.69 -9.16 8.45
C HIS A 594 -2.37 -10.64 8.26
N LEU A 595 -1.46 -11.21 9.05
CA LEU A 595 -1.12 -12.63 9.00
C LEU A 595 -2.33 -13.53 9.36
N PRO A 596 -3.00 -13.37 10.52
CA PRO A 596 -4.17 -14.19 10.82
C PRO A 596 -5.33 -14.00 9.82
N HIS A 597 -5.54 -12.77 9.32
CA HIS A 597 -6.57 -12.50 8.30
C HIS A 597 -6.25 -13.17 6.95
N LEU A 598 -4.98 -13.14 6.51
CA LEU A 598 -4.52 -13.84 5.31
C LEU A 598 -4.72 -15.36 5.42
N VAL A 599 -4.27 -15.97 6.53
CA VAL A 599 -4.39 -17.42 6.72
C VAL A 599 -5.85 -17.84 6.85
N ALA A 600 -6.68 -17.10 7.59
CA ALA A 600 -8.11 -17.37 7.69
C ALA A 600 -8.83 -17.29 6.32
N THR A 601 -8.54 -16.25 5.54
CA THR A 601 -9.12 -16.08 4.19
C THR A 601 -8.71 -17.22 3.28
N ARG A 602 -7.42 -17.57 3.26
CA ARG A 602 -6.92 -18.66 2.41
C ARG A 602 -7.46 -20.04 2.82
N LEU A 603 -7.63 -20.30 4.12
CA LEU A 603 -8.28 -21.53 4.62
C LEU A 603 -9.77 -21.59 4.25
N LYS A 604 -10.48 -20.46 4.28
CA LYS A 604 -11.87 -20.34 3.81
C LYS A 604 -11.98 -20.60 2.31
N ASP A 605 -11.03 -20.11 1.51
CA ASP A 605 -10.92 -20.40 0.08
C ASP A 605 -10.59 -21.88 -0.22
N GLU A 606 -9.95 -22.59 0.71
CA GLU A 606 -9.75 -24.05 0.69
C GLU A 606 -10.93 -24.87 1.29
N GLU A 607 -12.08 -24.25 1.54
CA GLU A 607 -13.26 -24.84 2.20
C GLU A 607 -13.03 -25.34 3.65
N ARG A 608 -11.94 -24.93 4.32
CA ARG A 608 -11.55 -25.36 5.67
C ARG A 608 -12.09 -24.43 6.75
N PHE A 609 -13.41 -24.28 6.76
CA PHE A 609 -14.12 -23.26 7.53
C PHE A 609 -13.88 -23.30 9.05
N VAL A 610 -13.64 -24.49 9.63
CA VAL A 610 -13.37 -24.65 11.08
C VAL A 610 -12.00 -24.06 11.44
N GLU A 611 -10.98 -24.37 10.65
CA GLU A 611 -9.63 -23.84 10.86
C GLU A 611 -9.59 -22.34 10.56
N ALA A 612 -10.25 -21.89 9.48
CA ALA A 612 -10.44 -20.47 9.20
C ALA A 612 -11.08 -19.72 10.37
N GLN A 613 -12.07 -20.32 11.05
CA GLN A 613 -12.71 -19.74 12.22
C GLN A 613 -11.76 -19.63 13.42
N GLN A 614 -10.93 -20.65 13.66
CA GLN A 614 -9.89 -20.63 14.70
C GLN A 614 -8.84 -19.55 14.43
N TRP A 615 -8.43 -19.35 13.17
CA TRP A 615 -7.51 -18.27 12.80
C TRP A 615 -8.12 -16.87 12.99
N LEU A 616 -9.41 -16.70 12.73
CA LEU A 616 -10.11 -15.44 13.06
C LEU A 616 -10.19 -15.19 14.56
N HIS A 617 -10.18 -16.22 15.42
CA HIS A 617 -10.21 -16.06 16.89
C HIS A 617 -8.96 -15.36 17.46
N PHE A 618 -7.84 -15.32 16.74
CA PHE A 618 -6.69 -14.49 17.11
C PHE A 618 -6.96 -12.97 17.00
N ILE A 619 -7.98 -12.57 16.22
CA ILE A 619 -8.38 -11.16 16.07
C ILE A 619 -9.72 -10.89 16.77
N PHE A 620 -10.71 -11.78 16.57
CA PHE A 620 -12.08 -11.66 17.07
C PHE A 620 -12.64 -13.04 17.46
N ASP A 621 -12.88 -13.26 18.75
CA ASP A 621 -13.60 -14.43 19.26
C ASP A 621 -14.90 -14.00 19.98
N PRO A 622 -16.09 -14.24 19.39
CA PRO A 622 -17.37 -13.85 20.01
C PRO A 622 -17.72 -14.64 21.29
N GLN A 623 -16.97 -15.70 21.63
CA GLN A 623 -17.15 -16.45 22.88
C GLN A 623 -16.29 -15.88 24.02
N ALA A 624 -15.29 -15.05 23.70
CA ALA A 624 -14.25 -14.67 24.64
C ALA A 624 -14.73 -13.61 25.66
N PRO A 625 -14.64 -13.89 26.98
CA PRO A 625 -14.98 -12.91 28.00
C PRO A 625 -13.96 -11.77 28.04
N ALA A 626 -14.33 -10.67 28.70
CA ALA A 626 -13.37 -9.67 29.15
C ALA A 626 -12.63 -10.20 30.40
N ASP A 627 -11.32 -9.99 30.46
CA ASP A 627 -10.47 -10.36 31.60
C ASP A 627 -9.74 -9.11 32.10
N ALA A 628 -10.42 -8.37 32.98
CA ALA A 628 -9.95 -7.10 33.54
C ALA A 628 -9.00 -7.27 34.73
N ALA A 629 -8.74 -8.50 35.19
CA ALA A 629 -7.88 -8.78 36.34
C ALA A 629 -6.40 -9.01 35.97
N ARG A 630 -6.11 -9.11 34.66
CA ARG A 630 -4.74 -9.18 34.12
C ARG A 630 -4.02 -7.85 34.20
N ALA A 631 -2.68 -7.89 34.19
CA ALA A 631 -1.82 -6.72 34.03
C ALA A 631 -2.14 -5.95 32.74
N ASN A 632 -2.36 -6.67 31.63
CA ASN A 632 -2.89 -6.14 30.37
C ASN A 632 -4.34 -6.63 30.22
N PRO A 633 -5.36 -5.79 30.50
CA PRO A 633 -6.75 -6.25 30.53
C PRO A 633 -7.22 -6.69 29.13
N LYS A 634 -7.74 -7.91 29.01
CA LYS A 634 -8.29 -8.41 27.73
C LYS A 634 -9.71 -7.84 27.54
N PRO A 635 -10.00 -7.11 26.45
CA PRO A 635 -11.33 -6.60 26.18
C PRO A 635 -12.30 -7.74 25.85
N ARG A 636 -13.59 -7.42 25.70
CA ARG A 636 -14.58 -8.39 25.24
C ARG A 636 -14.42 -8.63 23.73
N TYR A 637 -14.42 -9.89 23.33
CA TYR A 637 -14.29 -10.39 21.95
C TYR A 637 -12.98 -10.10 21.20
N TRP A 638 -12.48 -8.86 21.19
CA TRP A 638 -11.31 -8.47 20.41
C TRP A 638 -10.01 -8.99 21.02
N ARG A 639 -9.10 -9.46 20.16
CA ARG A 639 -7.83 -10.10 20.54
C ARG A 639 -6.61 -9.50 19.82
N CYS A 640 -6.82 -8.48 18.98
CA CYS A 640 -5.79 -7.62 18.40
C CYS A 640 -5.81 -6.25 19.08
N ARG A 641 -4.70 -5.89 19.76
CA ARG A 641 -4.50 -4.66 20.55
C ARG A 641 -4.90 -3.37 19.80
N PRO A 642 -4.35 -3.05 18.61
CA PRO A 642 -4.64 -1.79 17.94
C PRO A 642 -6.11 -1.64 17.50
N LEU A 643 -6.89 -2.73 17.44
CA LEU A 643 -8.32 -2.66 17.15
C LEU A 643 -9.14 -2.20 18.37
N ASN A 644 -8.59 -2.21 19.58
CA ASN A 644 -9.31 -1.86 20.81
C ASN A 644 -8.89 -0.48 21.37
N VAL A 645 -8.24 0.34 20.55
CA VAL A 645 -7.96 1.75 20.84
C VAL A 645 -9.27 2.56 20.70
N PRO A 646 -9.59 3.50 21.61
CA PRO A 646 -10.75 4.38 21.47
C PRO A 646 -10.74 5.15 20.13
N SER A 647 -11.88 5.27 19.47
CA SER A 647 -11.99 5.82 18.10
C SER A 647 -11.54 7.28 17.93
N ALA A 648 -11.26 8.00 19.02
CA ALA A 648 -10.77 9.37 19.02
C ALA A 648 -9.22 9.46 19.03
N GLU A 649 -8.52 8.32 19.05
CA GLU A 649 -7.07 8.22 19.23
C GLU A 649 -6.35 7.57 18.02
N GLY A 650 -7.04 7.36 16.89
CA GLY A 650 -6.46 6.80 15.67
C GLY A 650 -5.58 7.81 14.91
N ASP A 651 -4.48 7.34 14.30
CA ASP A 651 -3.54 8.20 13.58
C ASP A 651 -3.99 8.46 12.13
N VAL A 652 -4.56 9.65 11.91
CA VAL A 652 -5.02 10.15 10.60
C VAL A 652 -3.89 10.26 9.57
N GLY A 653 -2.61 10.25 10.01
CA GLY A 653 -1.44 10.32 9.14
C GLY A 653 -1.37 9.23 8.07
N CYS A 654 -1.91 8.04 8.33
CA CYS A 654 -1.94 6.97 7.32
C CYS A 654 -2.87 7.31 6.14
N GLU A 655 -4.07 7.79 6.44
CA GLU A 655 -5.07 8.21 5.44
C GLU A 655 -4.64 9.48 4.71
N ALA A 656 -4.05 10.45 5.41
CA ALA A 656 -3.56 11.70 4.83
C ALA A 656 -2.40 11.54 3.82
N ASP A 657 -1.62 10.46 3.93
CA ASP A 657 -0.59 10.10 2.95
C ASP A 657 -1.16 9.35 1.72
N ASN A 658 -2.26 8.60 1.88
CA ASN A 658 -2.93 7.91 0.76
C ASN A 658 -4.45 7.69 1.02
N PRO A 659 -5.32 8.66 0.70
CA PRO A 659 -6.76 8.59 0.97
C PRO A 659 -7.52 7.62 0.03
N THR A 660 -6.83 7.02 -0.94
CA THR A 660 -7.41 6.05 -1.89
C THR A 660 -7.09 4.59 -1.55
N ASP A 661 -6.30 4.36 -0.50
CA ASP A 661 -5.95 3.01 -0.01
C ASP A 661 -6.90 2.62 1.15
N PRO A 662 -7.73 1.57 0.99
CA PRO A 662 -8.70 1.21 2.01
C PRO A 662 -8.03 0.64 3.28
N ASP A 663 -6.82 0.06 3.17
CA ASP A 663 -6.02 -0.31 4.35
C ASP A 663 -5.53 0.94 5.11
N ALA A 664 -5.26 2.05 4.41
CA ALA A 664 -4.82 3.31 5.01
C ALA A 664 -5.94 3.99 5.84
N ILE A 665 -7.16 4.02 5.30
CA ILE A 665 -8.37 4.48 6.02
C ILE A 665 -8.67 3.56 7.21
N ALA A 666 -8.41 2.25 7.07
CA ALA A 666 -8.61 1.32 8.18
C ALA A 666 -7.51 1.40 9.26
N TYR A 667 -6.30 1.89 8.95
CA TYR A 667 -5.30 2.23 9.98
C TYR A 667 -5.66 3.53 10.72
N SER A 668 -6.14 4.57 10.04
CA SER A 668 -6.60 5.80 10.72
C SER A 668 -7.83 5.53 11.59
N THR A 669 -8.76 4.71 11.10
CA THR A 669 -10.00 4.34 11.79
C THR A 669 -10.12 2.81 11.91
N PRO A 670 -9.52 2.19 12.95
CA PRO A 670 -9.51 0.73 13.18
C PRO A 670 -10.89 0.05 13.25
N ARG A 671 -11.97 0.82 13.37
CA ARG A 671 -13.35 0.33 13.25
C ARG A 671 -13.63 -0.33 11.90
N HIS A 672 -13.01 0.10 10.80
CA HIS A 672 -13.21 -0.55 9.50
C HIS A 672 -12.60 -1.96 9.49
N TYR A 673 -11.42 -2.16 10.09
CA TYR A 673 -10.86 -3.50 10.31
C TYR A 673 -11.73 -4.35 11.25
N GLN A 674 -12.34 -3.78 12.30
CA GLN A 674 -13.32 -4.49 13.13
C GLN A 674 -14.52 -4.97 12.28
N MET A 675 -15.08 -4.08 11.45
CA MET A 675 -16.22 -4.39 10.59
C MET A 675 -15.86 -5.47 9.57
N LEU A 676 -14.73 -5.34 8.87
CA LEU A 676 -14.18 -6.33 7.95
C LEU A 676 -14.10 -7.73 8.57
N ILE A 677 -13.43 -7.86 9.71
CA ILE A 677 -13.21 -9.15 10.38
C ILE A 677 -14.52 -9.76 10.88
N PHE A 678 -15.46 -8.94 11.37
CA PHE A 678 -16.79 -9.40 11.74
C PHE A 678 -17.57 -9.94 10.52
N LEU A 679 -17.56 -9.20 9.40
CA LEU A 679 -18.22 -9.62 8.16
C LEU A 679 -17.60 -10.89 7.57
N ASP A 680 -16.27 -11.03 7.62
CA ASP A 680 -15.59 -12.26 7.18
C ASP A 680 -15.88 -13.45 8.09
N TYR A 681 -15.99 -13.25 9.41
CA TYR A 681 -16.39 -14.28 10.35
C TYR A 681 -17.82 -14.78 10.09
N VAL A 682 -18.77 -13.87 9.86
CA VAL A 682 -20.15 -14.24 9.50
C VAL A 682 -20.20 -14.90 8.12
N ALA A 683 -19.46 -14.39 7.13
CA ALA A 683 -19.36 -14.99 5.81
C ALA A 683 -18.78 -16.42 5.85
N ASN A 684 -17.78 -16.68 6.71
CA ASN A 684 -17.25 -18.02 6.94
C ASN A 684 -18.31 -18.97 7.52
N LEU A 685 -19.12 -18.52 8.48
CA LEU A 685 -20.25 -19.32 9.01
C LEU A 685 -21.32 -19.62 7.94
N VAL A 686 -21.62 -18.66 7.06
CA VAL A 686 -22.57 -18.87 5.95
C VAL A 686 -22.02 -19.84 4.92
N ALA A 687 -20.75 -19.69 4.52
CA ALA A 687 -20.08 -20.62 3.59
C ALA A 687 -20.01 -22.05 4.15
N TRP A 688 -19.69 -22.20 5.44
CA TRP A 688 -19.73 -23.50 6.13
C TRP A 688 -21.14 -24.11 6.15
N GLY A 689 -22.16 -23.28 6.41
CA GLY A 689 -23.56 -23.68 6.30
C GLY A 689 -23.93 -24.17 4.90
N ASP A 690 -23.55 -23.42 3.87
CA ASP A 690 -23.81 -23.75 2.46
C ASP A 690 -23.10 -25.06 2.04
N TRP A 691 -21.87 -25.30 2.51
CA TRP A 691 -21.15 -26.57 2.29
C TRP A 691 -21.86 -27.76 2.95
N LEU A 692 -22.27 -27.63 4.21
CA LEU A 692 -23.05 -28.66 4.93
C LEU A 692 -24.43 -28.91 4.29
N TYR A 693 -25.06 -27.87 3.74
CA TYR A 693 -26.33 -27.98 3.01
C TYR A 693 -26.17 -28.88 1.79
N ARG A 694 -25.14 -28.64 0.95
CA ARG A 694 -24.92 -29.37 -0.31
C ARG A 694 -24.72 -30.88 -0.16
N GLN A 695 -24.40 -31.38 1.04
CA GLN A 695 -24.32 -32.83 1.33
C GLN A 695 -25.69 -33.53 1.39
N LEU A 696 -26.80 -32.80 1.59
CA LEU A 696 -28.18 -33.28 1.58
C LEU A 696 -28.50 -34.46 2.53
N THR A 697 -27.70 -34.69 3.57
CA THR A 697 -28.00 -35.66 4.63
C THR A 697 -28.81 -34.99 5.75
N ARG A 698 -29.60 -35.76 6.50
CA ARG A 698 -30.39 -35.22 7.63
C ARG A 698 -29.51 -34.51 8.67
N ASP A 699 -28.34 -35.07 8.97
CA ASP A 699 -27.44 -34.54 10.00
C ASP A 699 -26.65 -33.33 9.48
N SER A 700 -26.22 -33.34 8.21
CA SER A 700 -25.57 -32.17 7.61
C SER A 700 -26.53 -30.98 7.46
N LEU A 701 -27.80 -31.22 7.13
CA LEU A 701 -28.84 -30.18 7.09
C LEU A 701 -29.15 -29.62 8.50
N ALA A 702 -29.12 -30.48 9.54
CA ALA A 702 -29.24 -30.04 10.92
C ALA A 702 -28.03 -29.19 11.36
N ALA A 703 -26.81 -29.58 10.97
CA ALA A 703 -25.59 -28.82 11.23
C ALA A 703 -25.58 -27.48 10.47
N ALA A 704 -25.97 -27.45 9.19
CA ALA A 704 -26.11 -26.23 8.40
C ALA A 704 -27.06 -25.23 9.06
N LYS A 705 -28.22 -25.72 9.54
CA LYS A 705 -29.21 -24.92 10.28
C LYS A 705 -28.61 -24.24 11.52
N LEU A 706 -27.69 -24.89 12.24
CA LEU A 706 -27.00 -24.30 13.38
C LEU A 706 -26.04 -23.18 12.96
N GLN A 707 -25.31 -23.33 11.84
CA GLN A 707 -24.41 -22.27 11.37
C GLN A 707 -25.18 -21.03 10.90
N TYR A 708 -26.26 -21.19 10.13
CA TYR A 708 -27.11 -20.05 9.75
C TYR A 708 -27.76 -19.36 10.96
N LEU A 709 -28.11 -20.13 12.00
CA LEU A 709 -28.64 -19.56 13.25
C LEU A 709 -27.57 -18.78 14.02
N ARG A 710 -26.32 -19.26 14.06
CA ARG A 710 -25.18 -18.51 14.61
C ARG A 710 -24.93 -17.21 13.84
N ALA A 711 -24.83 -17.28 12.51
CA ALA A 711 -24.68 -16.12 11.63
C ALA A 711 -25.79 -15.09 11.86
N LYS A 712 -27.06 -15.52 11.86
CA LYS A 712 -28.20 -14.65 12.13
C LYS A 712 -28.15 -14.03 13.53
N ASN A 713 -27.80 -14.79 14.56
CA ASN A 713 -27.73 -14.28 15.93
C ASN A 713 -26.60 -13.26 16.13
N LEU A 714 -25.50 -13.37 15.37
CA LEU A 714 -24.42 -12.38 15.38
C LEU A 714 -24.81 -11.10 14.65
N MET A 715 -25.43 -11.20 13.46
CA MET A 715 -25.92 -10.03 12.71
C MET A 715 -27.08 -9.32 13.41
N GLY A 716 -27.90 -10.05 14.18
CA GLY A 716 -29.03 -9.50 14.94
C GLY A 716 -30.30 -9.33 14.10
N ALA A 717 -31.03 -8.25 14.36
CA ALA A 717 -32.19 -7.86 13.55
C ALA A 717 -31.72 -7.13 12.29
N ALA A 718 -32.33 -7.44 11.14
CA ALA A 718 -32.05 -6.70 9.91
C ALA A 718 -32.50 -5.24 10.05
N PRO A 719 -31.75 -4.27 9.50
CA PRO A 719 -32.13 -2.86 9.53
C PRO A 719 -33.43 -2.65 8.76
N ASP A 720 -34.36 -1.88 9.33
CA ASP A 720 -35.60 -1.52 8.66
C ASP A 720 -35.38 -0.38 7.67
N VAL A 721 -35.14 -0.72 6.40
CA VAL A 721 -34.92 0.25 5.32
C VAL A 721 -36.20 1.04 5.00
N GLN A 722 -37.36 0.71 5.60
CA GLN A 722 -38.63 1.40 5.37
C GLN A 722 -38.91 2.56 6.34
N THR A 723 -38.00 2.90 7.27
CA THR A 723 -38.18 4.07 8.15
C THR A 723 -38.12 5.39 7.38
N LEU A 724 -39.29 5.89 6.99
CA LEU A 724 -39.61 7.28 6.61
C LEU A 724 -38.43 8.07 6.01
N SER A 725 -38.15 7.84 4.72
CA SER A 725 -37.20 8.66 3.98
C SER A 725 -37.64 10.13 4.01
N GLN A 726 -36.95 10.95 4.78
CA GLN A 726 -37.12 12.42 4.82
C GLN A 726 -36.59 13.11 3.54
N TRP A 727 -36.16 12.33 2.55
CA TRP A 727 -35.63 12.81 1.29
C TRP A 727 -36.75 13.40 0.42
N THR A 728 -36.54 14.61 -0.07
CA THR A 728 -37.43 15.32 -0.99
C THR A 728 -36.73 15.53 -2.35
N PRO A 729 -37.46 15.43 -3.47
CA PRO A 729 -36.89 15.68 -4.78
C PRO A 729 -36.43 17.14 -4.91
N ALA A 730 -35.28 17.32 -5.55
CA ALA A 730 -34.62 18.61 -5.78
C ALA A 730 -34.47 18.87 -7.29
N THR A 731 -34.40 20.14 -7.70
CA THR A 731 -33.79 20.47 -9.00
C THR A 731 -32.26 20.43 -8.91
N LEU A 732 -31.58 20.23 -10.04
CA LEU A 732 -30.11 20.24 -10.08
C LEU A 732 -29.54 21.61 -9.66
N ALA A 733 -30.22 22.70 -9.99
CA ALA A 733 -29.82 24.05 -9.58
C ALA A 733 -29.82 24.21 -8.05
N GLU A 734 -30.90 23.80 -7.37
CA GLU A 734 -30.94 23.79 -5.89
C GLU A 734 -29.83 22.95 -5.27
N LEU A 735 -29.46 21.82 -5.88
CA LEU A 735 -28.38 20.97 -5.38
C LEU A 735 -27.01 21.64 -5.53
N VAL A 736 -26.77 22.34 -6.65
CA VAL A 736 -25.53 23.10 -6.85
C VAL A 736 -25.45 24.27 -5.87
N GLU A 737 -26.54 25.01 -5.66
CA GLU A 737 -26.61 26.08 -4.64
C GLU A 737 -26.36 25.55 -3.22
N GLU A 738 -26.91 24.37 -2.87
CA GLU A 738 -26.69 23.71 -1.57
C GLU A 738 -25.21 23.30 -1.37
N LEU A 739 -24.56 22.80 -2.43
CA LEU A 739 -23.14 22.44 -2.44
C LEU A 739 -22.24 23.69 -2.33
N GLU A 740 -22.54 24.76 -3.08
CA GLU A 740 -21.78 26.02 -3.03
C GLU A 740 -21.91 26.73 -1.67
N ASP A 741 -23.09 26.70 -1.02
CA ASP A 741 -23.25 27.26 0.32
C ASP A 741 -22.62 26.37 1.40
N SER A 742 -22.65 25.04 1.28
CA SER A 742 -21.98 24.11 2.22
C SER A 742 -22.28 24.41 3.71
N ALA A 743 -23.51 24.86 4.02
CA ALA A 743 -23.86 25.40 5.33
C ALA A 743 -23.75 24.37 6.47
N GLU A 744 -24.13 23.11 6.24
CA GLU A 744 -23.97 22.04 7.23
C GLU A 744 -22.50 21.72 7.49
N LEU A 745 -21.65 21.73 6.46
CA LEU A 745 -20.21 21.52 6.59
C LEU A 745 -19.55 22.64 7.40
N LYS A 746 -19.84 23.90 7.08
CA LYS A 746 -19.38 25.08 7.85
C LYS A 746 -19.83 25.03 9.32
N ALA A 747 -21.04 24.53 9.59
CA ALA A 747 -21.55 24.37 10.95
C ALA A 747 -20.87 23.20 11.69
N PHE A 748 -20.55 22.11 10.99
CA PHE A 748 -19.76 21.00 11.53
C PHE A 748 -18.32 21.44 11.85
N GLU A 749 -17.64 22.14 10.94
CA GLU A 749 -16.31 22.72 11.16
C GLU A 749 -16.27 23.63 12.41
N GLN A 750 -17.29 24.46 12.62
CA GLN A 750 -17.41 25.32 13.81
C GLN A 750 -17.62 24.54 15.11
N ALA A 751 -18.20 23.34 15.05
CA ALA A 751 -18.41 22.46 16.20
C ALA A 751 -17.23 21.50 16.45
N LEU A 752 -16.32 21.36 15.48
CA LEU A 752 -15.23 20.39 15.51
C LEU A 752 -14.07 20.89 16.38
N VAL A 753 -13.89 20.26 17.54
CA VAL A 753 -12.73 20.51 18.41
C VAL A 753 -11.54 19.71 17.89
N LEU A 754 -10.68 20.37 17.12
CA LEU A 754 -9.43 19.81 16.60
C LEU A 754 -8.29 19.96 17.61
N ASP A 755 -7.58 18.85 17.85
CA ASP A 755 -6.31 18.84 18.57
C ASP A 755 -5.18 18.98 17.56
N SER A 756 -4.44 20.10 17.59
CA SER A 756 -3.35 20.38 16.65
C SER A 756 -2.25 19.32 16.68
N GLY A 757 -2.07 18.63 17.81
CA GLY A 757 -1.06 17.59 17.98
C GLY A 757 -1.42 16.21 17.41
N SER A 758 -2.69 15.98 17.02
CA SER A 758 -3.16 14.73 16.40
C SER A 758 -3.39 14.84 14.89
N LEU A 759 -3.29 16.03 14.32
CA LEU A 759 -3.44 16.24 12.89
C LEU A 759 -2.10 16.07 12.13
N PRO A 760 -2.14 15.54 10.90
CA PRO A 760 -0.95 15.47 10.06
C PRO A 760 -0.53 16.88 9.63
N VAL A 761 0.77 17.17 9.74
CA VAL A 761 1.37 18.50 9.44
C VAL A 761 1.17 18.92 7.97
N ARG A 762 1.01 17.95 7.07
CA ARG A 762 0.67 18.16 5.66
C ARG A 762 -0.10 16.95 5.14
N THR A 763 -1.10 17.17 4.28
CA THR A 763 -1.63 16.12 3.41
C THR A 763 -0.86 16.15 2.08
N ARG A 764 -0.69 14.99 1.43
CA ARG A 764 -0.11 14.94 0.07
C ARG A 764 -1.14 15.28 -1.01
N PHE A 765 -2.41 15.08 -0.67
CA PHE A 765 -3.56 15.30 -1.52
C PHE A 765 -4.51 16.28 -0.83
N PHE A 766 -4.96 17.28 -1.56
CA PHE A 766 -6.18 18.01 -1.22
C PHE A 766 -7.32 17.35 -1.99
N GLU A 767 -8.30 16.83 -1.26
CA GLU A 767 -9.51 16.26 -1.85
C GLU A 767 -10.63 17.29 -1.82
N ASP A 768 -11.39 17.38 -2.91
CA ASP A 768 -12.63 18.15 -2.93
C ASP A 768 -13.65 17.46 -2.00
N PRO A 769 -14.25 18.17 -1.02
CA PRO A 769 -15.31 17.59 -0.19
C PRO A 769 -16.52 17.10 -1.01
N GLY A 770 -16.72 17.58 -2.24
CA GLY A 770 -17.73 17.06 -3.16
C GLY A 770 -19.14 17.16 -2.56
N VAL A 771 -19.77 16.01 -2.32
CA VAL A 771 -21.14 15.93 -1.74
C VAL A 771 -21.18 15.93 -0.20
N ILE A 772 -20.04 16.03 0.48
CA ILE A 772 -19.97 16.06 1.94
C ILE A 772 -20.57 17.37 2.46
N GLY A 773 -21.58 17.28 3.33
CA GLY A 773 -22.32 18.44 3.86
C GLY A 773 -23.56 18.84 3.06
N ALA A 774 -23.88 18.15 1.97
CA ALA A 774 -25.19 18.28 1.32
C ALA A 774 -26.20 17.31 1.95
N GLY A 775 -27.10 17.84 2.79
CA GLY A 775 -28.06 17.07 3.57
C GLY A 775 -29.04 16.22 2.74
N ARG A 776 -29.19 16.49 1.43
CA ARG A 776 -29.97 15.64 0.51
C ARG A 776 -29.25 14.37 0.06
N PHE A 777 -27.93 14.31 0.11
CA PHE A 777 -27.18 13.06 -0.12
C PHE A 777 -27.07 12.27 1.20
N ARG A 778 -27.11 10.94 1.11
CA ARG A 778 -27.08 10.04 2.27
C ARG A 778 -26.02 8.97 2.06
N LEU A 779 -25.39 8.54 3.16
CA LEU A 779 -24.44 7.43 3.13
C LEU A 779 -25.13 6.16 2.61
N PRO A 780 -24.57 5.48 1.60
CA PRO A 780 -25.11 4.23 1.09
C PRO A 780 -24.98 3.11 2.13
N VAL A 781 -25.84 2.10 2.02
CA VAL A 781 -25.74 0.89 2.84
C VAL A 781 -24.89 -0.15 2.10
N SER A 782 -23.90 -0.75 2.77
CA SER A 782 -23.07 -1.81 2.21
C SER A 782 -23.93 -2.96 1.67
N GLN A 783 -23.71 -3.31 0.40
CA GLN A 783 -24.37 -4.45 -0.22
C GLN A 783 -23.93 -5.77 0.43
N ARG A 784 -22.66 -5.88 0.85
CA ARG A 784 -22.11 -7.06 1.55
C ARG A 784 -22.82 -7.26 2.89
N VAL A 785 -23.04 -6.19 3.66
CA VAL A 785 -23.78 -6.23 4.93
C VAL A 785 -25.22 -6.69 4.70
N MET A 786 -25.92 -6.13 3.72
CA MET A 786 -27.31 -6.52 3.39
C MET A 786 -27.39 -8.00 2.96
N GLN A 787 -26.49 -8.46 2.10
CA GLN A 787 -26.42 -9.87 1.71
C GLN A 787 -26.20 -10.80 2.91
N LEU A 788 -25.39 -10.41 3.90
CA LEU A 788 -25.16 -11.20 5.11
C LEU A 788 -26.36 -11.22 6.08
N TYR A 789 -27.28 -10.26 6.00
CA TYR A 789 -28.59 -10.36 6.66
C TYR A 789 -29.56 -11.29 5.90
N GLU A 790 -29.62 -11.16 4.57
CA GLU A 790 -30.59 -11.85 3.72
C GLU A 790 -30.27 -13.35 3.54
N LEU A 791 -29.01 -13.69 3.24
CA LEU A 791 -28.61 -15.05 2.91
C LEU A 791 -28.93 -16.06 4.02
N PRO A 792 -28.58 -15.86 5.31
CA PRO A 792 -28.95 -16.82 6.37
C PRO A 792 -30.46 -16.98 6.53
N ALA A 793 -31.24 -15.91 6.29
CA ALA A 793 -32.70 -15.94 6.34
C ALA A 793 -33.28 -16.76 5.18
N GLN A 794 -32.79 -16.55 3.95
CA GLN A 794 -33.18 -17.32 2.77
C GLN A 794 -32.82 -18.81 2.92
N ARG A 795 -31.59 -19.13 3.34
CA ARG A 795 -31.15 -20.51 3.57
C ARG A 795 -31.98 -21.22 4.64
N MET A 796 -32.26 -20.52 5.74
CA MET A 796 -33.14 -21.02 6.81
C MET A 796 -34.59 -21.19 6.32
N TYR A 797 -35.10 -20.35 5.41
CA TYR A 797 -36.40 -20.57 4.76
C TYR A 797 -36.39 -21.85 3.90
N ASN A 798 -35.37 -22.04 3.06
CA ASN A 798 -35.26 -23.24 2.23
C ASN A 798 -35.20 -24.52 3.08
N LEU A 799 -34.41 -24.52 4.16
CA LEU A 799 -34.32 -25.65 5.11
C LEU A 799 -35.64 -25.96 5.82
N ARG A 800 -36.48 -24.95 6.08
CA ARG A 800 -37.80 -25.12 6.72
C ARG A 800 -38.85 -25.68 5.79
N ASN A 801 -38.73 -25.41 4.48
CA ASN A 801 -39.71 -25.78 3.47
C ASN A 801 -39.29 -27.01 2.64
N ASN A 802 -38.26 -27.74 3.07
CA ASN A 802 -37.72 -28.91 2.37
C ASN A 802 -37.35 -28.58 0.91
N LEU A 803 -36.55 -27.52 0.73
CA LEU A 803 -35.99 -27.10 -0.54
C LEU A 803 -34.48 -27.37 -0.58
N THR A 804 -33.88 -27.33 -1.76
CA THR A 804 -32.42 -27.28 -1.95
C THR A 804 -31.89 -25.88 -1.62
N ILE A 805 -30.56 -25.73 -1.63
CA ILE A 805 -29.92 -24.42 -1.56
C ILE A 805 -30.43 -23.45 -2.64
N ASP A 806 -30.72 -23.95 -3.85
CA ASP A 806 -31.28 -23.19 -4.98
C ASP A 806 -32.80 -22.91 -4.87
N GLY A 807 -33.49 -23.40 -3.83
CA GLY A 807 -34.94 -23.27 -3.69
C GLY A 807 -35.79 -24.28 -4.46
N LYS A 808 -35.19 -25.33 -5.06
CA LYS A 808 -35.93 -26.42 -5.73
C LYS A 808 -36.47 -27.42 -4.69
N PRO A 809 -37.59 -28.12 -4.92
CA PRO A 809 -38.07 -29.14 -3.98
C PRO A 809 -37.03 -30.23 -3.70
N LEU A 810 -36.78 -30.53 -2.43
CA LEU A 810 -35.78 -31.51 -2.01
C LEU A 810 -36.42 -32.89 -1.78
N SER A 811 -35.87 -33.93 -2.42
CA SER A 811 -36.27 -35.32 -2.22
C SER A 811 -35.20 -36.06 -1.41
N ILE A 812 -35.31 -36.01 -0.08
CA ILE A 812 -34.46 -36.82 0.81
C ILE A 812 -35.16 -38.16 1.06
N GLU A 813 -34.44 -39.26 0.90
CA GLU A 813 -34.92 -40.57 1.36
C GLU A 813 -34.98 -40.60 2.90
N LEU A 814 -36.11 -40.99 3.47
CA LEU A 814 -36.34 -41.01 4.93
C LEU A 814 -35.34 -41.88 5.71
N PHE A 815 -34.76 -42.88 5.04
CA PHE A 815 -33.69 -43.72 5.55
C PHE A 815 -32.71 -44.01 4.41
N SER A 816 -31.51 -43.43 4.45
CA SER A 816 -30.38 -43.91 3.67
C SER A 816 -29.84 -45.18 4.30
N THR A 817 -30.49 -46.33 4.06
CA THR A 817 -29.90 -47.62 4.43
C THR A 817 -28.71 -47.89 3.52
N ILE A 818 -27.50 -47.66 4.04
CA ILE A 818 -26.28 -48.13 3.38
C ILE A 818 -26.35 -49.66 3.37
N ASN A 819 -26.54 -50.24 2.19
CA ASN A 819 -26.42 -51.67 1.96
C ASN A 819 -25.09 -52.17 2.56
N PRO A 820 -25.00 -53.32 3.24
CA PRO A 820 -23.72 -53.80 3.76
C PRO A 820 -22.68 -54.01 2.65
N SER A 821 -23.13 -54.40 1.46
CA SER A 821 -22.33 -54.45 0.24
C SER A 821 -21.98 -53.06 -0.30
N ASP A 822 -22.78 -52.03 -0.07
CA ASP A 822 -22.45 -50.64 -0.44
C ASP A 822 -21.62 -49.95 0.64
N LEU A 823 -21.57 -50.47 1.86
CA LEU A 823 -20.57 -50.08 2.86
C LEU A 823 -19.22 -50.69 2.47
N LEU A 824 -19.19 -51.99 2.14
CA LEU A 824 -18.00 -52.66 1.59
C LEU A 824 -17.56 -52.12 0.22
N ASN A 825 -18.50 -51.82 -0.69
CA ASN A 825 -18.20 -51.24 -1.99
C ASN A 825 -17.87 -49.76 -1.84
N ASN A 826 -18.54 -48.92 -1.03
CA ASN A 826 -18.02 -47.56 -0.82
C ASN A 826 -16.70 -47.53 -0.02
N LEU A 827 -16.31 -48.63 0.66
CA LEU A 827 -14.95 -48.88 1.14
C LEU A 827 -13.95 -49.39 0.07
N ALA A 828 -14.40 -49.80 -1.13
CA ALA A 828 -13.57 -50.47 -2.16
C ALA A 828 -13.68 -49.89 -3.60
N ALA A 829 -14.74 -49.16 -3.91
CA ALA A 829 -15.16 -48.58 -5.21
C ALA A 829 -16.49 -47.78 -5.02
N GLY A 830 -16.44 -46.45 -5.00
CA GLY A 830 -17.61 -45.61 -4.69
C GLY A 830 -18.76 -45.66 -5.72
N GLY A 831 -19.93 -46.20 -5.30
CA GLY A 831 -21.29 -45.82 -5.73
C GLY A 831 -21.94 -46.40 -7.02
N GLY A 832 -23.07 -47.13 -6.89
CA GLY A 832 -24.18 -47.17 -7.90
C GLY A 832 -25.03 -48.45 -8.04
N GLY A 833 -26.39 -48.33 -8.11
CA GLY A 833 -27.33 -49.42 -8.53
C GLY A 833 -28.86 -49.21 -8.24
N PRO A 834 -29.83 -49.76 -9.05
CA PRO A 834 -31.29 -49.82 -8.66
C PRO A 834 -32.26 -50.95 -9.25
N VAL A 835 -33.55 -50.99 -8.78
CA VAL A 835 -34.87 -51.43 -9.41
C VAL A 835 -35.71 -52.71 -8.92
N ARG A 836 -37.09 -52.71 -9.02
CA ARG A 836 -38.19 -53.66 -8.54
C ARG A 836 -39.40 -53.92 -9.55
N PRO A 837 -40.34 -54.93 -9.36
CA PRO A 837 -41.81 -54.88 -9.77
C PRO A 837 -42.95 -55.68 -8.95
N LEU A 838 -44.28 -55.75 -9.37
CA LEU A 838 -45.61 -56.08 -8.63
C LEU A 838 -46.78 -56.97 -9.36
N GLY A 839 -47.96 -57.44 -8.73
CA GLY A 839 -49.30 -57.94 -9.37
C GLY A 839 -50.51 -58.78 -8.62
N GLY A 840 -51.85 -58.90 -9.07
CA GLY A 840 -53.13 -59.55 -8.38
C GLY A 840 -54.58 -59.95 -9.10
N PRO A 841 -55.77 -60.38 -8.44
CA PRO A 841 -57.02 -61.20 -8.93
C PRO A 841 -58.63 -60.92 -8.60
N LEU A 842 -59.70 -61.81 -8.85
CA LEU A 842 -61.28 -61.62 -8.87
C LEU A 842 -62.42 -62.81 -8.64
N ARG A 843 -63.83 -62.63 -8.52
CA ARG A 843 -65.03 -63.68 -8.42
C ARG A 843 -66.64 -63.31 -8.45
N VAL A 844 -67.71 -64.24 -8.50
CA VAL A 844 -69.29 -64.07 -8.69
C VAL A 844 -70.40 -65.15 -8.10
N ALA A 845 -71.80 -65.14 -8.30
CA ALA A 845 -73.01 -65.89 -7.60
C ALA A 845 -74.38 -66.44 -8.37
N ALA A 846 -75.60 -66.85 -7.75
CA ALA A 846 -76.81 -67.68 -8.30
C ALA A 846 -78.37 -67.69 -7.69
N PHE A 847 -79.48 -68.37 -8.25
CA PHE A 847 -80.98 -68.50 -7.74
C PHE A 847 -82.05 -69.69 -8.20
N ARG A 848 -83.47 -69.62 -8.19
CA ARG A 848 -84.58 -70.73 -8.40
C ARG A 848 -85.92 -70.48 -9.26
N TRP A 849 -86.68 -71.54 -9.72
CA TRP A 849 -87.52 -71.61 -10.99
C TRP A 849 -89.10 -71.60 -11.08
N ARG A 850 -89.88 -72.62 -10.65
CA ARG A 850 -91.14 -73.08 -11.33
C ARG A 850 -92.34 -72.10 -11.52
N PRO A 851 -92.82 -71.34 -10.51
CA PRO A 851 -93.97 -70.42 -10.67
C PRO A 851 -93.65 -69.20 -11.54
N LEU A 852 -92.35 -68.91 -11.70
CA LEU A 852 -91.80 -67.86 -12.53
C LEU A 852 -91.95 -68.17 -14.03
N PHE A 853 -92.32 -69.41 -14.39
CA PHE A 853 -92.26 -69.91 -15.76
C PHE A 853 -93.57 -69.75 -16.57
N ASP A 854 -94.74 -70.11 -16.02
CA ASP A 854 -95.97 -70.22 -16.82
C ASP A 854 -96.64 -68.85 -17.11
N THR A 855 -96.58 -67.95 -16.13
CA THR A 855 -96.91 -66.52 -16.32
C THR A 855 -95.91 -65.82 -17.23
N ALA A 856 -94.62 -66.17 -17.14
CA ALA A 856 -93.63 -65.68 -18.10
C ALA A 856 -93.97 -66.13 -19.52
N ILE A 857 -94.38 -67.38 -19.77
CA ILE A 857 -94.68 -67.87 -21.13
C ILE A 857 -95.76 -67.04 -21.83
N ARG A 858 -96.94 -66.85 -21.22
CA ARG A 858 -98.03 -66.09 -21.86
C ARG A 858 -97.73 -64.60 -21.99
N ALA A 859 -97.05 -64.01 -21.01
CA ALA A 859 -96.54 -62.65 -21.13
C ALA A 859 -95.51 -62.54 -22.27
N THR A 860 -94.58 -63.51 -22.37
CA THR A 860 -93.57 -63.54 -23.43
C THR A 860 -94.15 -63.74 -24.82
N GLN A 861 -95.29 -64.41 -25.00
CA GLN A 861 -95.90 -64.57 -26.33
C GLN A 861 -96.49 -63.26 -26.87
N TYR A 862 -97.24 -62.51 -26.06
CA TYR A 862 -97.73 -61.19 -26.49
C TYR A 862 -96.59 -60.16 -26.57
N LEU A 863 -95.61 -60.25 -25.66
CA LEU A 863 -94.35 -59.50 -25.74
C LEU A 863 -93.52 -59.89 -26.97
N GLN A 864 -93.63 -61.12 -27.49
CA GLN A 864 -92.97 -61.56 -28.72
C GLN A 864 -93.63 -60.92 -29.93
N ASP A 865 -94.95 -60.86 -30.04
CA ASP A 865 -95.60 -60.26 -31.22
C ASP A 865 -95.50 -58.73 -31.24
N CYS A 866 -95.77 -58.05 -30.12
CA CYS A 866 -95.46 -56.63 -29.98
C CYS A 866 -93.96 -56.38 -30.12
N GLY A 867 -93.14 -57.26 -29.55
CA GLY A 867 -91.69 -57.25 -29.68
C GLY A 867 -91.25 -57.35 -31.13
N ASN A 868 -91.85 -58.19 -31.97
CA ASN A 868 -91.49 -58.37 -33.38
C ASN A 868 -91.80 -57.13 -34.22
N GLN A 869 -92.90 -56.41 -33.95
CA GLN A 869 -93.21 -55.15 -34.64
C GLN A 869 -92.34 -53.99 -34.16
N VAL A 870 -92.17 -53.86 -32.85
CA VAL A 870 -91.29 -52.86 -32.24
C VAL A 870 -89.84 -53.12 -32.65
N MET A 871 -89.38 -54.37 -32.67
CA MET A 871 -88.05 -54.78 -33.11
C MET A 871 -87.82 -54.41 -34.57
N ARG A 872 -88.78 -54.58 -35.50
CA ARG A 872 -88.60 -54.12 -36.89
C ARG A 872 -88.50 -52.60 -37.04
N LEU A 873 -89.27 -51.84 -36.25
CA LEU A 873 -89.23 -50.37 -36.30
C LEU A 873 -87.97 -49.83 -35.60
N LEU A 874 -87.56 -50.44 -34.49
CA LEU A 874 -86.29 -50.18 -33.83
C LEU A 874 -85.12 -50.59 -34.72
N GLU A 875 -85.11 -51.77 -35.35
CA GLU A 875 -84.06 -52.17 -36.32
C GLU A 875 -83.88 -51.15 -37.44
N GLN A 876 -84.97 -50.58 -37.97
CA GLN A 876 -84.91 -49.53 -38.99
C GLN A 876 -84.48 -48.16 -38.46
N GLN A 877 -84.86 -47.84 -37.22
CA GLN A 877 -84.42 -46.63 -36.53
C GLN A 877 -82.93 -46.73 -36.17
N ASP A 878 -82.52 -47.80 -35.48
CA ASP A 878 -81.17 -48.16 -35.10
C ASP A 878 -80.24 -48.22 -36.31
N GLN A 879 -80.67 -48.79 -37.46
CA GLN A 879 -79.88 -48.75 -38.70
C GLN A 879 -79.61 -47.31 -39.16
N ARG A 880 -80.62 -46.44 -39.17
CA ARG A 880 -80.45 -45.03 -39.59
C ARG A 880 -79.69 -44.19 -38.57
N GLU A 881 -79.90 -44.42 -37.27
CA GLU A 881 -79.15 -43.79 -36.21
C GLU A 881 -77.68 -44.25 -36.25
N GLN A 882 -77.42 -45.53 -36.53
CA GLN A 882 -76.07 -46.07 -36.75
C GLN A 882 -75.41 -45.48 -38.00
N GLU A 883 -76.11 -45.35 -39.12
CA GLU A 883 -75.60 -44.69 -40.34
C GLU A 883 -75.26 -43.21 -40.08
N LEU A 884 -76.15 -42.48 -39.41
CA LEU A 884 -75.93 -41.07 -39.05
C LEU A 884 -74.75 -40.92 -38.07
N LEU A 885 -74.68 -41.79 -37.06
CA LEU A 885 -73.60 -41.84 -36.08
C LEU A 885 -72.26 -42.23 -36.73
N GLN A 886 -72.24 -43.14 -37.71
CA GLN A 886 -71.05 -43.44 -38.51
C GLN A 886 -70.58 -42.23 -39.32
N GLN A 887 -71.49 -41.52 -40.00
CA GLN A 887 -71.14 -40.30 -40.75
C GLN A 887 -70.63 -39.19 -39.81
N ARG A 888 -71.23 -39.05 -38.63
CA ARG A 888 -70.76 -38.13 -37.59
C ARG A 888 -69.37 -38.51 -37.06
N HIS A 889 -69.13 -39.78 -36.78
CA HIS A 889 -67.80 -40.25 -36.38
C HIS A 889 -66.76 -40.03 -37.48
N LEU A 890 -67.11 -40.16 -38.77
CA LEU A 890 -66.21 -39.84 -39.87
C LEU A 890 -65.87 -38.35 -39.93
N THR A 891 -66.83 -37.45 -39.68
CA THR A 891 -66.53 -36.00 -39.62
C THR A 891 -65.69 -35.64 -38.40
N GLU A 892 -65.98 -36.20 -37.23
CA GLU A 892 -65.21 -36.00 -35.99
C GLU A 892 -63.78 -36.60 -36.10
N LEU A 893 -63.62 -37.76 -36.76
CA LEU A 893 -62.30 -38.31 -37.09
C LEU A 893 -61.54 -37.42 -38.09
N SER A 894 -62.22 -36.84 -39.08
CA SER A 894 -61.58 -35.93 -40.04
C SER A 894 -61.06 -34.65 -39.38
N THR A 895 -61.78 -34.10 -38.39
CA THR A 895 -61.31 -32.94 -37.64
C THR A 895 -60.15 -33.30 -36.72
N PHE A 896 -60.17 -34.45 -36.04
CA PHE A 896 -59.05 -34.96 -35.26
C PHE A 896 -57.78 -35.21 -36.09
N VAL A 897 -57.92 -35.78 -37.29
CA VAL A 897 -56.78 -35.96 -38.21
C VAL A 897 -56.22 -34.61 -38.67
N ARG A 898 -57.07 -33.61 -38.93
CA ARG A 898 -56.61 -32.25 -39.24
C ARG A 898 -55.84 -31.63 -38.08
N THR A 899 -56.36 -31.66 -36.86
CA THR A 899 -55.67 -31.10 -35.69
C THR A 899 -54.36 -31.85 -35.40
N ALA A 900 -54.32 -33.18 -35.57
CA ALA A 900 -53.08 -33.94 -35.43
C ALA A 900 -52.00 -33.56 -36.48
N GLN A 901 -52.40 -33.18 -37.70
CA GLN A 901 -51.46 -32.66 -38.70
C GLN A 901 -51.05 -31.21 -38.44
N GLU A 902 -51.94 -30.37 -37.88
CA GLU A 902 -51.61 -29.01 -37.43
C GLU A 902 -50.58 -29.04 -36.28
N GLU A 903 -50.75 -29.92 -35.30
CA GLU A 903 -49.78 -30.17 -34.22
C GLU A 903 -48.45 -30.73 -34.75
N ASN A 904 -48.48 -31.68 -35.70
CA ASN A 904 -47.26 -32.20 -36.33
C ASN A 904 -46.50 -31.10 -37.11
N LEU A 905 -47.20 -30.20 -37.80
CA LEU A 905 -46.60 -29.03 -38.44
C LEU A 905 -46.04 -28.03 -37.43
N ALA A 906 -46.66 -27.87 -36.25
CA ALA A 906 -46.11 -27.07 -35.16
C ALA A 906 -44.83 -27.70 -34.60
N GLN A 907 -44.84 -29.00 -34.29
CA GLN A 907 -43.66 -29.75 -33.86
C GLN A 907 -42.50 -29.64 -34.87
N LEU A 908 -42.79 -29.78 -36.17
CA LEU A 908 -41.77 -29.62 -37.21
C LEU A 908 -41.17 -28.21 -37.25
N ARG A 909 -41.98 -27.15 -37.05
CA ARG A 909 -41.47 -25.76 -36.94
C ARG A 909 -40.56 -25.58 -35.73
N GLU A 910 -40.91 -26.14 -34.57
CA GLU A 910 -40.05 -26.11 -33.38
C GLU A 910 -38.75 -26.89 -33.61
N THR A 911 -38.78 -28.05 -34.27
CA THR A 911 -37.52 -28.76 -34.62
C THR A 911 -36.66 -27.97 -35.61
N LEU A 912 -37.27 -27.22 -36.53
CA LEU A 912 -36.57 -26.34 -37.46
C LEU A 912 -35.90 -25.17 -36.70
N ALA A 913 -36.61 -24.55 -35.75
CA ALA A 913 -36.04 -23.52 -34.86
C ALA A 913 -34.87 -24.07 -34.03
N ALA A 914 -35.00 -25.26 -33.44
CA ALA A 914 -33.92 -25.92 -32.70
C ALA A 914 -32.70 -26.22 -33.58
N LEU A 915 -32.91 -26.65 -34.83
CA LEU A 915 -31.82 -26.84 -35.81
C LEU A 915 -31.15 -25.52 -36.21
N HIS A 916 -31.90 -24.42 -36.32
CA HIS A 916 -31.31 -23.09 -36.52
C HIS A 916 -30.42 -22.68 -35.35
N SER A 917 -30.88 -22.82 -34.10
CA SER A 917 -30.07 -22.53 -32.90
C SER A 917 -28.85 -23.46 -32.79
N SER A 918 -28.98 -24.73 -33.19
CA SER A 918 -27.82 -25.63 -33.27
C SER A 918 -26.82 -25.18 -34.36
N ARG A 919 -27.31 -24.65 -35.47
CA ARG A 919 -26.48 -24.15 -36.57
C ARG A 919 -25.73 -22.88 -36.17
N THR A 920 -26.40 -21.89 -35.58
CA THR A 920 -25.73 -20.66 -35.13
C THR A 920 -24.63 -20.98 -34.12
N LEU A 921 -24.89 -21.88 -33.17
CA LEU A 921 -23.89 -22.35 -32.21
C LEU A 921 -22.70 -23.07 -32.87
N THR A 922 -22.90 -23.80 -33.97
CA THR A 922 -21.78 -24.35 -34.75
C THR A 922 -21.02 -23.30 -35.57
N GLU A 923 -21.72 -22.29 -36.09
CA GLU A 923 -21.10 -21.17 -36.81
C GLU A 923 -20.28 -20.27 -35.87
N GLU A 924 -20.75 -20.02 -34.65
CA GLU A 924 -20.03 -19.35 -33.55
C GLU A 924 -18.78 -20.13 -33.11
N ARG A 925 -18.88 -21.47 -32.99
CA ARG A 925 -17.71 -22.31 -32.72
C ARG A 925 -16.71 -22.28 -33.88
N GLN A 926 -17.19 -22.28 -35.11
CA GLN A 926 -16.33 -22.21 -36.29
C GLN A 926 -15.62 -20.86 -36.38
N SER A 927 -16.32 -19.74 -36.12
CA SER A 927 -15.71 -18.40 -36.13
C SER A 927 -14.73 -18.22 -34.97
N HIS A 928 -15.01 -18.77 -33.79
CA HIS A 928 -14.07 -18.78 -32.67
C HIS A 928 -12.77 -19.56 -33.00
N VAL A 929 -12.88 -20.71 -33.68
CA VAL A 929 -11.71 -21.52 -34.10
C VAL A 929 -10.99 -20.94 -35.33
N ALA A 930 -11.69 -20.18 -36.18
CA ALA A 930 -11.15 -19.58 -37.41
C ALA A 930 -10.74 -18.10 -37.26
N GLY A 931 -10.87 -17.51 -36.06
CA GLY A 931 -10.38 -16.17 -35.77
C GLY A 931 -8.85 -16.08 -35.95
N PRO A 932 -8.32 -14.93 -36.40
CA PRO A 932 -6.90 -14.79 -36.65
C PRO A 932 -6.10 -14.88 -35.34
N SER A 933 -5.05 -15.70 -35.38
CA SER A 933 -3.97 -15.77 -34.38
C SER A 933 -3.10 -14.51 -34.39
#